data_AF-A0A819DSD4-F1
#
_entry.id   AF-A0A819DSD4-F1
#
_cell.length_a   1.000
_cell.length_b   1.000
_cell.length_c   1.000
_cell.angle_alpha   90.00
_cell.angle_beta   90.00
_cell.angle_gamma   90.00
#
_symmetry.space_group_name_H-M   'P 1'
#
loop_
_entity.id
_entity.type
_entity.pdbx_description
1 polymer ?
#
loop_
_entity_poly.entity_id
_entity_poly.type
_entity_poly.pdbx_seq_one_letter_code
_entity_poly.pdbx_strand_id
1 'polypeptide(L)'
;MLSSTSPQLSFKKWSFPDQNQVFDFVPAGSITDNRFDQFCVASMRGGYQAQIRAVPPLFSRLVTIGAEPYCNFYYCAEGAQMPHLTEVAFALADKVKSSVVSAVSRFFPSKQATTNTENRKVKIEPDTKLETRFCVRDLRRHGEKIIISPGLHIAAVCDSFGRIIIYDVHRGIAIRMFKGYREAEIGFIQIEESTVRDTSMSLLSKKSALFLVIHAPKRQLVEIWGCQQGARVAAFNVSKNSRLIYLEHYILGWATSGSNSSKLSHYKQCILLEENGDIKTFEIPFHLILSDRNNQRAHDLMVVRQVRRLLKDSSDDNDSLKSDLHQQKKRLLSLDSQSEILDILFHTDYLNLNTLRMFIDETLVDLEKTVHQRNPQECVHLQDFCNNALNLLNIYTAIEQCRTDNLSYLHKDEDLFSKEDFQSELNLTDDETTLYYQLFEKTYNNQNDNRKKKVHFLDETNLLISNFTFGQFQSMFLSSRHMHSIDNQLEIKSNINSEDFSSLGLYLFSPWFWFSDIDNIEEKFRSYLQLIPLKKDDLVLICLHSLLSIPLTLPKSIHIWKKIFSIIYSMNNNKKLLKSILEKSANALTTLLLTLIFRLYDNEMNLTILVRRLSALVAIQNLYLSIKNNNESIDFKSNEFTVESIFIKHRYDYLLELITRRMMEVSMEPSYLVIVSNDSNLNSFQSNILLCRQILPHTFEPTVLLVYCSWICMTIWHKQLISPTNPTSVTTTRTPIDLFNLSLLFYNHIQIGIVKQNLGTLLWHTYMRPRIVTLTQLIEKIGKVPKDRLCYKELHLNEKDLIIFLEQLSKNFFNTFIDSIYNQLNEIPIFNSDDVWQSNAIVASSDPAEPISAFTNLFSTSSVSEQIEQQNSLLELVMEQKPANGHLVLHHDKLILILYYLMYYHIKSIRPYSLFDSKGIHAFFTDLYSHPLVTDDVDGAISNKRQLFFARLLNTIFEQHDNTQQFDEKIFDNIVRLSTDMLVDHEYIRRHYISLLYAYNYDSLAINEENRIYDRQALAFQLLIIAGLRLNYLIEGNIDATTKMSSKSLEVRAKISSTLKTWLTSLVTLVDYKVQPCSLDAIQTMLTRIACYLPQTNLSQSNLAQEMIELVNHLKR
;
A
#
# COMPACT_ATOMS: atom_id res chain seq x y z
N MET A 1 2.55 10.52 -1.50
CA MET A 1 2.45 9.65 -2.70
C MET A 1 2.44 10.53 -3.95
N LEU A 2 3.59 11.11 -4.32
CA LEU A 2 3.82 11.75 -5.62
C LEU A 2 5.31 11.57 -5.94
N SER A 3 5.70 10.31 -6.14
CA SER A 3 7.00 9.96 -6.72
C SER A 3 6.87 8.61 -7.43
N SER A 4 5.83 8.46 -8.24
CA SER A 4 5.93 7.61 -9.41
C SER A 4 6.63 8.45 -10.47
N THR A 5 7.71 7.91 -11.02
CA THR A 5 8.31 8.39 -12.27
C THR A 5 7.20 8.75 -13.26
N SER A 6 7.07 10.03 -13.60
CA SER A 6 6.16 10.46 -14.66
C SER A 6 6.42 9.59 -15.89
N PRO A 7 5.40 8.97 -16.51
CA PRO A 7 5.62 8.26 -17.77
C PRO A 7 6.30 9.24 -18.71
N GLN A 8 7.43 8.85 -19.32
CA GLN A 8 8.07 9.68 -20.33
C GLN A 8 7.03 9.90 -21.43
N LEU A 9 6.47 11.11 -21.50
CA LEU A 9 5.53 11.47 -22.54
C LEU A 9 6.26 11.34 -23.88
N SER A 10 5.96 10.28 -24.62
CA SER A 10 6.43 10.11 -26.00
C SER A 10 5.78 11.21 -26.83
N PHE A 11 6.58 12.14 -27.34
CA PHE A 11 6.10 13.19 -28.24
C PHE A 11 6.29 12.75 -29.68
N LYS A 12 5.28 12.96 -30.52
CA LYS A 12 5.34 12.77 -31.97
C LYS A 12 5.15 14.12 -32.64
N LYS A 13 6.03 14.48 -33.58
CA LYS A 13 5.91 15.71 -34.35
C LYS A 13 5.04 15.46 -35.58
N TRP A 14 3.96 16.22 -35.73
CA TRP A 14 3.09 16.18 -36.92
C TRP A 14 3.27 17.44 -37.77
N SER A 15 3.10 17.30 -39.08
CA SER A 15 3.01 18.44 -40.00
C SER A 15 1.71 18.44 -40.78
N PHE A 16 1.29 19.65 -41.15
CA PHE A 16 0.06 19.95 -41.88
C PHE A 16 0.42 20.41 -43.31
N PRO A 17 0.80 19.48 -44.21
CA PRO A 17 1.35 19.86 -45.51
C PRO A 17 0.35 20.57 -46.43
N ASP A 18 -0.94 20.31 -46.25
CA ASP A 18 -2.00 20.80 -47.14
C ASP A 18 -2.62 22.14 -46.71
N GLN A 19 -2.07 22.78 -45.68
CA GLN A 19 -2.55 24.06 -45.17
C GLN A 19 -1.42 25.09 -45.10
N ASN A 20 -1.64 26.25 -45.72
CA ASN A 20 -0.62 27.30 -45.83
C ASN A 20 -0.36 27.95 -44.46
N GLN A 21 -1.42 28.39 -43.78
CA GLN A 21 -1.31 28.97 -42.43
C GLN A 21 -2.32 28.33 -41.49
N VAL A 22 -1.84 27.86 -40.33
CA VAL A 22 -2.65 27.35 -39.23
C VAL A 22 -2.62 28.38 -38.11
N PHE A 23 -3.78 28.92 -37.75
CA PHE A 23 -3.91 29.86 -36.63
C PHE A 23 -4.27 29.16 -35.32
N ASP A 24 -5.10 28.10 -35.40
CA ASP A 24 -5.58 27.37 -34.22
C ASP A 24 -6.00 25.94 -34.60
N PHE A 25 -6.08 25.05 -33.62
CA PHE A 25 -6.45 23.65 -33.82
C PHE A 25 -7.10 23.03 -32.58
N VAL A 26 -7.95 22.02 -32.78
CA VAL A 26 -8.57 21.26 -31.68
C VAL A 26 -8.62 19.76 -32.00
N PRO A 27 -8.25 18.87 -31.05
CA PRO A 27 -8.49 17.44 -31.16
C PRO A 27 -9.98 17.12 -30.99
N ALA A 28 -10.54 16.34 -31.90
CA ALA A 28 -11.95 15.98 -31.95
C ALA A 28 -12.23 14.51 -31.55
N GLY A 29 -11.33 13.93 -30.73
CA GLY A 29 -11.44 12.57 -30.23
C GLY A 29 -11.17 11.48 -31.28
N SER A 30 -11.30 10.23 -30.84
CA SER A 30 -11.18 9.04 -31.69
C SER A 30 -12.52 8.66 -32.30
N ILE A 31 -12.48 8.18 -33.55
CA ILE A 31 -13.64 7.83 -34.35
C ILE A 31 -13.36 6.46 -34.97
N THR A 32 -14.31 5.55 -34.78
CA THR A 32 -14.40 4.33 -35.56
C THR A 32 -15.38 4.57 -36.70
N ASP A 33 -14.89 4.60 -37.93
CA ASP A 33 -15.79 4.62 -39.09
C ASP A 33 -16.59 3.30 -39.07
N ASN A 34 -17.91 3.33 -39.28
CA ASN A 34 -18.65 2.09 -39.49
C ASN A 34 -18.25 1.49 -40.86
N ARG A 35 -18.55 0.21 -41.10
CA ARG A 35 -18.18 -0.45 -42.37
C ARG A 35 -18.72 0.31 -43.59
N PHE A 36 -19.95 0.82 -43.53
CA PHE A 36 -20.56 1.58 -44.63
C PHE A 36 -19.76 2.85 -44.97
N ASP A 37 -19.43 3.66 -43.97
CA ASP A 37 -18.66 4.90 -44.13
C ASP A 37 -17.23 4.58 -44.62
N GLN A 38 -16.64 3.49 -44.16
CA GLN A 38 -15.37 2.98 -44.66
C GLN A 38 -15.45 2.61 -46.15
N PHE A 39 -16.51 1.89 -46.56
CA PHE A 39 -16.77 1.55 -47.97
C PHE A 39 -16.98 2.81 -48.82
N CYS A 40 -17.81 3.74 -48.36
CA CYS A 40 -18.08 5.00 -49.07
C CYS A 40 -16.80 5.81 -49.27
N VAL A 41 -15.99 5.97 -48.22
CA VAL A 41 -14.75 6.77 -48.29
C VAL A 41 -13.69 6.09 -49.15
N ALA A 42 -13.53 4.76 -49.03
CA ALA A 42 -12.63 4.00 -49.89
C ALA A 42 -13.03 4.12 -51.36
N SER A 43 -14.32 4.01 -51.67
CA SER A 43 -14.86 4.16 -53.03
C SER A 43 -14.65 5.58 -53.58
N MET A 44 -14.88 6.61 -52.76
CA MET A 44 -14.70 8.01 -53.17
C MET A 44 -13.23 8.38 -53.39
N ARG A 45 -12.28 7.75 -52.69
CA ARG A 45 -10.85 8.05 -52.77
C ARG A 45 -10.09 7.18 -53.77
N GLY A 46 -10.29 5.87 -53.70
CA GLY A 46 -9.55 4.88 -54.49
C GLY A 46 -10.32 4.36 -55.71
N GLY A 47 -11.56 4.80 -55.92
CA GLY A 47 -12.40 4.35 -57.02
C GLY A 47 -12.68 2.84 -56.97
N TYR A 48 -12.90 2.23 -58.14
CA TYR A 48 -13.22 0.81 -58.28
C TYR A 48 -12.14 -0.14 -57.73
N GLN A 49 -10.88 0.32 -57.63
CA GLN A 49 -9.74 -0.50 -57.19
C GLN A 49 -9.39 -0.30 -55.70
N ALA A 50 -10.23 0.42 -54.94
CA ALA A 50 -9.95 0.71 -53.53
C ALA A 50 -9.91 -0.56 -52.67
N GLN A 51 -8.81 -0.78 -51.95
CA GLN A 51 -8.70 -1.87 -50.99
C GLN A 51 -9.33 -1.48 -49.65
N ILE A 52 -10.15 -2.38 -49.10
CA ILE A 52 -10.93 -2.13 -47.89
C ILE A 52 -10.49 -3.11 -46.81
N ARG A 53 -10.22 -2.60 -45.60
CA ARG A 53 -9.80 -3.43 -44.46
C ARG A 53 -11.01 -4.11 -43.83
N ALA A 54 -10.85 -5.35 -43.38
CA ALA A 54 -11.91 -6.15 -42.74
C ALA A 54 -12.45 -5.52 -41.43
N VAL A 55 -11.59 -4.77 -40.73
CA VAL A 55 -11.93 -4.02 -39.52
C VAL A 55 -11.64 -2.53 -39.79
N PRO A 56 -12.61 -1.62 -39.54
CA PRO A 56 -12.37 -0.19 -39.68
C PRO A 56 -11.27 0.27 -38.72
N PRO A 57 -10.25 0.98 -39.21
CA PRO A 57 -9.21 1.53 -38.34
C PRO A 57 -9.77 2.61 -37.41
N LEU A 58 -9.24 2.67 -36.19
CA LEU A 58 -9.50 3.74 -35.24
C LEU A 58 -8.67 4.96 -35.63
N PHE A 59 -9.32 6.12 -35.80
CA PHE A 59 -8.64 7.37 -36.12
C PHE A 59 -8.92 8.44 -35.08
N SER A 60 -7.89 9.13 -34.59
CA SER A 60 -8.08 10.43 -33.93
C SER A 60 -8.26 11.51 -34.98
N ARG A 61 -9.28 12.37 -34.82
CA ARG A 61 -9.51 13.49 -35.72
C ARG A 61 -8.91 14.77 -35.13
N LEU A 62 -8.26 15.55 -35.99
CA LEU A 62 -7.76 16.88 -35.66
C LEU A 62 -8.37 17.89 -36.62
N VAL A 63 -8.95 18.96 -36.06
CA VAL A 63 -9.47 20.08 -36.85
C VAL A 63 -8.51 21.24 -36.70
N THR A 64 -8.16 21.86 -37.81
CA THR A 64 -7.30 23.04 -37.87
C THR A 64 -8.03 24.14 -38.61
N ILE A 65 -7.76 25.39 -38.26
CA ILE A 65 -8.32 26.54 -38.97
C ILE A 65 -7.22 27.49 -39.39
N GLY A 66 -7.45 28.17 -40.51
CA GLY A 66 -6.60 29.26 -40.89
C GLY A 66 -6.80 29.73 -42.31
N ALA A 67 -5.71 29.98 -43.03
CA ALA A 67 -5.76 30.48 -44.40
C ALA A 67 -5.33 29.37 -45.36
N GLU A 68 -6.14 29.18 -46.42
CA GLU A 68 -5.88 28.22 -47.50
C GLU A 68 -5.51 26.81 -47.01
N PRO A 69 -6.49 26.00 -46.53
CA PRO A 69 -7.94 26.22 -46.45
C PRO A 69 -8.42 26.92 -45.16
N TYR A 70 -9.69 27.37 -45.15
CA TYR A 70 -10.33 28.06 -44.02
C TYR A 70 -10.47 27.16 -42.78
N CYS A 71 -10.89 25.91 -42.98
CA CYS A 71 -11.00 24.88 -41.95
C CYS A 71 -10.60 23.54 -42.57
N ASN A 72 -9.73 22.80 -41.91
CA ASN A 72 -9.18 21.53 -42.41
C ASN A 72 -9.32 20.41 -41.38
N PHE A 73 -9.59 19.20 -41.87
CA PHE A 73 -9.85 18.01 -41.06
C PHE A 73 -8.83 16.92 -41.37
N TYR A 74 -7.96 16.64 -40.41
CA TYR A 74 -6.90 15.63 -40.46
C TYR A 74 -7.28 14.37 -39.67
N TYR A 75 -6.85 13.21 -40.13
CA TYR A 75 -7.08 11.93 -39.46
C TYR A 75 -5.73 11.30 -39.09
N CYS A 76 -5.58 10.93 -37.82
CA CYS A 76 -4.41 10.23 -37.28
C CYS A 76 -4.80 8.78 -36.97
N ALA A 77 -4.20 7.81 -37.66
CA ALA A 77 -4.48 6.40 -37.37
C ALA A 77 -3.86 5.99 -36.01
N GLU A 78 -4.69 5.53 -35.07
CA GLU A 78 -4.24 5.03 -33.78
C GLU A 78 -3.79 3.56 -33.93
N GLY A 79 -2.60 3.21 -33.41
CA GLY A 79 -2.11 1.82 -33.36
C GLY A 79 -1.47 1.28 -34.64
N ALA A 80 -1.33 2.07 -35.71
CA ALA A 80 -0.54 1.65 -36.87
C ALA A 80 0.97 1.82 -36.57
N GLN A 81 1.66 0.71 -36.25
CA GLN A 81 3.08 0.62 -36.58
C GLN A 81 3.23 0.94 -38.07
N MET A 82 4.04 1.95 -38.40
CA MET A 82 4.33 2.29 -39.79
C MET A 82 4.84 1.03 -40.51
N PRO A 83 4.30 0.68 -41.70
CA PRO A 83 4.83 -0.42 -42.47
C PRO A 83 6.21 -0.06 -43.05
N HIS A 84 7.16 -0.95 -42.81
CA HIS A 84 8.42 -1.21 -43.52
C HIS A 84 9.45 -0.08 -43.77
N LEU A 85 10.68 -0.42 -43.34
CA LEU A 85 11.98 0.29 -43.42
C LEU A 85 12.45 0.78 -44.81
N THR A 86 11.62 0.75 -45.85
CA THR A 86 12.04 1.02 -47.24
C THR A 86 12.01 2.50 -47.61
N GLU A 87 11.02 3.28 -47.20
CA GLU A 87 10.93 4.71 -47.58
C GLU A 87 11.85 5.63 -46.76
N VAL A 88 12.15 5.24 -45.52
CA VAL A 88 13.15 5.93 -44.69
C VAL A 88 14.57 5.64 -45.21
N ALA A 89 14.82 4.47 -45.79
CA ALA A 89 16.11 4.13 -46.40
C ALA A 89 16.38 4.91 -47.70
N PHE A 90 15.36 5.14 -48.55
CA PHE A 90 15.52 5.96 -49.76
C PHE A 90 15.76 7.44 -49.44
N ALA A 91 15.11 8.00 -48.41
CA ALA A 91 15.36 9.38 -47.98
C ALA A 91 16.70 9.58 -47.24
N LEU A 92 17.27 8.51 -46.66
CA LEU A 92 18.59 8.53 -46.02
C LEU A 92 19.74 8.21 -46.99
N ALA A 93 19.47 7.52 -48.10
CA ALA A 93 20.47 7.21 -49.13
C ALA A 93 21.04 8.46 -49.81
N ASP A 94 20.24 9.53 -49.95
CA ASP A 94 20.66 10.77 -50.60
C ASP A 94 21.52 11.70 -49.72
N LYS A 95 21.75 11.35 -48.44
CA LYS A 95 22.64 12.11 -47.54
C LYS A 95 23.94 11.39 -47.15
N VAL A 96 24.24 10.23 -47.75
CA VAL A 96 25.53 9.51 -47.54
C VAL A 96 26.45 9.66 -48.75
N LYS A 97 26.62 10.89 -49.25
CA LYS A 97 27.65 11.25 -50.25
C LYS A 97 28.65 12.32 -49.81
N SER A 98 28.62 12.78 -48.54
CA SER A 98 29.51 13.86 -48.09
C SER A 98 30.23 13.64 -46.75
N SER A 99 30.42 12.39 -46.32
CA SER A 99 31.25 12.10 -45.13
C SER A 99 32.17 10.89 -45.34
N VAL A 100 32.86 10.88 -46.48
CA VAL A 100 34.09 10.10 -46.69
C VAL A 100 35.24 11.10 -46.81
N VAL A 101 35.68 11.67 -45.68
CA VAL A 101 37.04 12.21 -45.46
C VAL A 101 37.30 12.16 -43.96
N SER A 102 38.53 11.80 -43.57
CA SER A 102 39.10 11.73 -42.22
C SER A 102 38.85 10.46 -41.41
N ALA A 103 39.20 9.32 -42.00
CA ALA A 103 40.05 8.38 -41.28
C ALA A 103 41.52 8.76 -41.56
N VAL A 104 42.38 8.60 -40.55
CA VAL A 104 43.85 8.73 -40.55
C VAL A 104 44.41 10.12 -40.17
N SER A 105 44.61 10.34 -38.86
CA SER A 105 45.89 10.83 -38.33
C SER A 105 46.11 10.31 -36.90
N ARG A 106 47.27 9.67 -36.74
CA ARG A 106 47.82 8.94 -35.60
C ARG A 106 48.30 9.85 -34.45
N PHE A 107 48.29 9.30 -33.22
CA PHE A 107 49.31 9.37 -32.15
C PHE A 107 49.81 10.75 -31.61
N PHE A 108 49.81 10.85 -30.26
CA PHE A 108 50.44 11.83 -29.33
C PHE A 108 49.59 13.01 -28.78
N PRO A 109 49.86 13.50 -27.53
CA PRO A 109 48.85 13.71 -26.48
C PRO A 109 48.82 15.15 -25.90
N SER A 110 47.94 15.37 -24.92
CA SER A 110 47.72 16.61 -24.13
C SER A 110 46.87 17.66 -24.89
N LYS A 111 45.75 18.16 -24.36
CA LYS A 111 45.61 18.95 -23.12
C LYS A 111 44.13 18.99 -22.70
N GLN A 112 43.91 19.13 -21.39
CA GLN A 112 42.61 19.38 -20.78
C GLN A 112 41.95 20.62 -21.40
N ALA A 113 40.71 20.46 -21.84
CA ALA A 113 39.78 21.57 -22.04
C ALA A 113 38.42 21.15 -21.45
N THR A 114 38.16 21.70 -20.27
CA THR A 114 36.87 22.09 -19.70
C THR A 114 35.61 21.46 -20.30
N THR A 115 34.93 20.65 -19.49
CA THR A 115 33.54 20.22 -19.70
C THR A 115 32.60 21.43 -19.64
N ASN A 116 32.35 22.07 -20.78
CA ASN A 116 31.11 22.80 -20.98
C ASN A 116 30.03 21.77 -21.30
N THR A 117 29.09 21.61 -20.37
CA THR A 117 27.82 20.93 -20.58
C THR A 117 26.98 21.73 -21.57
N GLU A 118 27.26 21.59 -22.86
CA GLU A 118 26.29 21.98 -23.89
C GLU A 118 25.18 20.93 -23.90
N ASN A 119 23.97 21.43 -23.65
CA ASN A 119 22.71 20.70 -23.71
C ASN A 119 22.69 19.75 -24.92
N ARG A 120 22.59 18.44 -24.65
CA ARG A 120 22.22 17.45 -25.65
C ARG A 120 20.91 17.92 -26.28
N LYS A 121 20.95 18.53 -27.47
CA LYS A 121 19.77 18.76 -28.29
C LYS A 121 19.10 17.40 -28.48
N VAL A 122 17.92 17.26 -27.90
CA VAL A 122 17.06 16.10 -28.08
C VAL A 122 16.94 15.84 -29.58
N LYS A 123 17.22 14.62 -30.03
CA LYS A 123 17.00 14.23 -31.43
C LYS A 123 15.51 14.35 -31.72
N ILE A 124 15.10 15.44 -32.40
CA ILE A 124 13.73 15.62 -32.84
C ILE A 124 13.51 14.69 -34.03
N GLU A 125 12.58 13.75 -33.90
CA GLU A 125 12.14 12.91 -35.03
C GLU A 125 11.60 13.79 -36.17
N PRO A 126 11.81 13.40 -37.44
CA PRO A 126 11.20 14.11 -38.57
C PRO A 126 9.67 14.12 -38.41
N ASP A 127 9.05 15.19 -38.89
CA ASP A 127 7.61 15.37 -38.83
C ASP A 127 6.87 14.30 -39.65
N THR A 128 5.90 13.63 -39.02
CA THR A 128 4.96 12.76 -39.73
C THR A 128 3.90 13.63 -40.40
N LYS A 129 3.85 13.61 -41.72
CA LYS A 129 2.84 14.34 -42.50
C LYS A 129 1.46 13.73 -42.25
N LEU A 130 0.51 14.55 -41.80
CA LEU A 130 -0.87 14.12 -41.64
C LEU A 130 -1.63 14.27 -42.97
N GLU A 131 -2.42 13.25 -43.30
CA GLU A 131 -3.27 13.28 -44.47
C GLU A 131 -4.53 14.10 -44.20
N THR A 132 -4.79 15.08 -45.08
CA THR A 132 -6.06 15.80 -45.09
C THR A 132 -7.19 14.90 -45.57
N ARG A 133 -8.32 14.89 -44.84
CA ARG A 133 -9.53 14.18 -45.26
C ARG A 133 -10.43 15.01 -46.15
N PHE A 134 -10.78 16.20 -45.68
CA PHE A 134 -11.54 17.19 -46.42
C PHE A 134 -11.28 18.56 -45.82
N CYS A 135 -11.53 19.61 -46.59
CA CYS A 135 -11.34 20.98 -46.15
C CYS A 135 -12.46 21.88 -46.67
N VAL A 136 -12.77 22.92 -45.91
CA VAL A 136 -13.59 24.04 -46.35
C VAL A 136 -12.63 25.12 -46.84
N ARG A 137 -12.61 25.36 -48.15
CA ARG A 137 -11.78 26.42 -48.75
C ARG A 137 -12.55 27.72 -48.81
N ASP A 138 -11.95 28.77 -48.27
CA ASP A 138 -12.35 30.15 -48.49
C ASP A 138 -11.10 30.97 -48.76
N LEU A 139 -10.98 31.54 -49.97
CA LEU A 139 -9.79 32.28 -50.38
C LEU A 139 -9.74 33.69 -49.79
N ARG A 140 -10.87 34.22 -49.29
CA ARG A 140 -10.96 35.60 -48.79
C ARG A 140 -10.95 35.67 -47.28
N ARG A 141 -11.27 34.58 -46.61
CA ARG A 141 -11.45 34.52 -45.15
C ARG A 141 -10.51 33.48 -44.57
N HIS A 142 -9.98 33.79 -43.39
CA HIS A 142 -9.31 32.82 -42.55
C HIS A 142 -10.03 32.69 -41.21
N GLY A 143 -9.98 31.49 -40.64
CA GLY A 143 -10.39 31.26 -39.26
C GLY A 143 -9.33 31.75 -38.29
N GLU A 144 -9.76 32.36 -37.19
CA GLU A 144 -8.87 32.91 -36.16
C GLU A 144 -8.84 32.05 -34.89
N LYS A 145 -10.00 31.53 -34.46
CA LYS A 145 -10.12 30.71 -33.24
C LYS A 145 -11.15 29.60 -33.41
N ILE A 146 -10.87 28.40 -32.88
CA ILE A 146 -11.78 27.25 -32.87
C ILE A 146 -11.93 26.72 -31.44
N ILE A 147 -13.17 26.37 -31.05
CA ILE A 147 -13.48 25.81 -29.74
C ILE A 147 -14.40 24.61 -29.91
N ILE A 148 -14.16 23.51 -29.21
CA ILE A 148 -14.99 22.29 -29.28
C ILE A 148 -15.92 22.15 -28.08
N SER A 149 -17.10 21.61 -28.34
CA SER A 149 -18.09 21.26 -27.31
C SER A 149 -17.61 20.08 -26.44
N PRO A 150 -18.11 19.94 -25.19
CA PRO A 150 -17.71 18.86 -24.28
C PRO A 150 -17.99 17.45 -24.82
N GLY A 151 -18.97 17.31 -25.71
CA GLY A 151 -19.29 16.05 -26.38
C GLY A 151 -18.45 15.76 -27.63
N LEU A 152 -17.49 16.62 -27.98
CA LEU A 152 -16.60 16.51 -29.15
C LEU A 152 -17.30 16.47 -30.54
N HIS A 153 -18.63 16.62 -30.59
CA HIS A 153 -19.39 16.52 -31.83
C HIS A 153 -19.48 17.83 -32.61
N ILE A 154 -19.49 18.95 -31.91
CA ILE A 154 -19.71 20.29 -32.46
C ILE A 154 -18.55 21.19 -32.10
N ALA A 155 -18.11 22.03 -33.04
CA ALA A 155 -17.11 23.09 -32.80
C ALA A 155 -17.61 24.43 -33.33
N ALA A 156 -17.20 25.53 -32.69
CA ALA A 156 -17.48 26.89 -33.13
C ALA A 156 -16.19 27.55 -33.62
N VAL A 157 -16.24 28.19 -34.78
CA VAL A 157 -15.11 28.88 -35.41
C VAL A 157 -15.41 30.37 -35.57
N CYS A 158 -14.53 31.22 -35.04
CA CYS A 158 -14.51 32.66 -35.31
C CYS A 158 -13.71 32.97 -36.58
N ASP A 159 -14.27 33.77 -37.49
CA ASP A 159 -13.57 34.25 -38.68
C ASP A 159 -13.09 35.71 -38.54
N SER A 160 -12.14 36.06 -39.42
CA SER A 160 -11.59 37.41 -39.60
C SER A 160 -12.61 38.48 -40.02
N PHE A 161 -13.84 38.09 -40.35
CA PHE A 161 -14.93 39.00 -40.74
C PHE A 161 -15.94 39.21 -39.61
N GLY A 162 -15.69 38.66 -38.41
CA GLY A 162 -16.57 38.77 -37.25
C GLY A 162 -17.82 37.90 -37.38
N ARG A 163 -17.66 36.68 -37.85
CA ARG A 163 -18.70 35.66 -37.89
C ARG A 163 -18.30 34.49 -37.00
N ILE A 164 -19.31 33.82 -36.48
CA ILE A 164 -19.16 32.59 -35.72
C ILE A 164 -19.87 31.51 -36.51
N ILE A 165 -19.17 30.43 -36.87
CA ILE A 165 -19.74 29.30 -37.59
C ILE A 165 -19.67 28.07 -36.71
N ILE A 166 -20.81 27.44 -36.47
CA ILE A 166 -20.89 26.14 -35.81
C ILE A 166 -20.71 25.05 -36.86
N TYR A 167 -19.73 24.18 -36.67
CA TYR A 167 -19.46 23.00 -37.47
C TYR A 167 -19.86 21.72 -36.73
N ASP A 168 -20.52 20.82 -37.44
CA ASP A 168 -20.53 19.39 -37.09
C ASP A 168 -19.15 18.84 -37.42
N VAL A 169 -18.38 18.50 -36.40
CA VAL A 169 -16.99 18.08 -36.56
C VAL A 169 -16.91 16.69 -37.18
N HIS A 170 -17.90 15.81 -36.93
CA HIS A 170 -17.94 14.46 -37.47
C HIS A 170 -18.30 14.44 -38.96
N ARG A 171 -19.25 15.29 -39.37
CA ARG A 171 -19.70 15.37 -40.75
C ARG A 171 -18.93 16.39 -41.59
N GLY A 172 -18.24 17.33 -40.96
CA GLY A 172 -17.57 18.44 -41.66
C GLY A 172 -18.53 19.48 -42.23
N ILE A 173 -19.74 19.58 -41.68
CA ILE A 173 -20.81 20.43 -42.22
C ILE A 173 -20.99 21.67 -41.33
N ALA A 174 -21.13 22.85 -41.94
CA ALA A 174 -21.52 24.05 -41.22
C ALA A 174 -23.02 24.01 -40.89
N ILE A 175 -23.36 24.02 -39.61
CA ILE A 175 -24.74 23.93 -39.10
C ILE A 175 -25.39 25.33 -39.05
N ARG A 176 -24.69 26.31 -38.48
CA ARG A 176 -25.26 27.64 -38.20
C ARG A 176 -24.18 28.73 -38.25
N MET A 177 -24.56 29.93 -38.71
CA MET A 177 -23.67 31.09 -38.77
C MET A 177 -24.28 32.29 -38.05
N PHE A 178 -23.50 32.91 -37.16
CA PHE A 178 -23.80 34.19 -36.51
C PHE A 178 -22.99 35.30 -37.17
N LYS A 179 -23.63 36.43 -37.48
CA LYS A 179 -23.00 37.56 -38.18
C LYS A 179 -22.87 38.78 -37.27
N GLY A 180 -21.76 39.50 -37.39
CA GLY A 180 -21.53 40.77 -36.69
C GLY A 180 -20.96 40.64 -35.27
N TYR A 181 -20.30 39.52 -34.98
CA TYR A 181 -19.64 39.18 -33.73
C TYR A 181 -18.11 39.31 -33.91
N ARG A 182 -17.64 40.54 -34.12
CA ARG A 182 -16.19 40.82 -34.21
C ARG A 182 -15.54 40.69 -32.84
N GLU A 183 -14.39 40.04 -32.78
CA GLU A 183 -13.62 39.80 -31.54
C GLU A 183 -14.46 39.07 -30.48
N ALA A 184 -15.39 38.22 -30.90
CA ALA A 184 -16.23 37.49 -29.96
C ALA A 184 -15.47 36.35 -29.28
N GLU A 185 -15.71 36.18 -27.99
CA GLU A 185 -15.25 35.03 -27.21
C GLU A 185 -16.40 34.05 -27.06
N ILE A 186 -16.11 32.74 -27.12
CA ILE A 186 -17.12 31.69 -27.22
C ILE A 186 -16.86 30.62 -26.14
N GLY A 187 -17.92 29.98 -25.65
CA GLY A 187 -17.87 28.77 -24.84
C GLY A 187 -19.11 27.91 -25.01
N PHE A 188 -19.05 26.67 -24.50
CA PHE A 188 -20.19 25.74 -24.48
C PHE A 188 -20.60 25.40 -23.05
N ILE A 189 -21.90 25.14 -22.85
CA ILE A 189 -22.45 24.66 -21.57
C ILE A 189 -23.38 23.48 -21.85
N GLN A 190 -23.16 22.35 -21.18
CA GLN A 190 -24.00 21.15 -21.25
C GLN A 190 -24.80 20.97 -19.95
N ILE A 191 -26.08 20.65 -20.07
CA ILE A 191 -27.04 20.58 -18.96
C ILE A 191 -27.86 19.31 -19.05
N GLU A 192 -27.95 18.57 -17.96
CA GLU A 192 -28.73 17.33 -17.89
C GLU A 192 -30.13 17.56 -17.31
N GLU A 193 -31.10 16.78 -17.77
CA GLU A 193 -32.47 16.78 -17.23
C GLU A 193 -32.49 16.23 -15.78
N SER A 194 -32.99 17.02 -14.84
CA SER A 194 -33.14 16.61 -13.43
C SER A 194 -34.43 15.82 -13.22
N THR A 195 -34.37 14.49 -13.16
CA THR A 195 -35.52 13.67 -12.75
C THR A 195 -35.66 13.68 -11.23
N VAL A 196 -36.61 14.47 -10.72
CA VAL A 196 -37.08 14.35 -9.35
C VAL A 196 -38.16 13.26 -9.36
N ARG A 197 -37.88 12.16 -8.65
CA ARG A 197 -38.74 11.02 -8.32
C ARG A 197 -38.85 9.89 -9.36
N ASP A 198 -38.54 8.71 -8.82
CA ASP A 198 -39.05 7.36 -9.09
C ASP A 198 -38.47 6.42 -10.16
N THR A 199 -38.28 5.21 -9.63
CA THR A 199 -38.28 3.87 -10.20
C THR A 199 -37.14 3.40 -11.12
N SER A 200 -36.67 2.22 -10.74
CA SER A 200 -35.64 1.34 -11.29
C SER A 200 -35.89 0.84 -12.72
N MET A 201 -36.29 1.73 -13.64
CA MET A 201 -36.52 1.39 -15.05
C MET A 201 -36.21 2.56 -16.02
N SER A 202 -35.00 3.12 -15.96
CA SER A 202 -34.51 4.03 -17.01
C SER A 202 -33.00 3.92 -17.25
N LEU A 203 -32.57 2.79 -17.83
CA LEU A 203 -31.30 2.69 -18.57
C LEU A 203 -31.36 3.43 -19.94
N LEU A 204 -32.44 4.16 -20.21
CA LEU A 204 -32.55 5.04 -21.36
C LEU A 204 -31.83 6.37 -21.04
N SER A 205 -30.94 6.76 -21.95
CA SER A 205 -30.05 7.93 -21.85
C SER A 205 -30.72 9.16 -21.23
N LYS A 206 -30.18 9.67 -20.12
CA LYS A 206 -30.49 11.01 -19.61
C LYS A 206 -30.36 12.02 -20.74
N LYS A 207 -31.41 12.80 -21.02
CA LYS A 207 -31.35 13.83 -22.05
C LYS A 207 -30.43 14.95 -21.60
N SER A 208 -29.55 15.41 -22.49
CA SER A 208 -28.69 16.57 -22.24
C SER A 208 -28.92 17.65 -23.30
N ALA A 209 -28.84 18.90 -22.85
CA ALA A 209 -29.03 20.11 -23.65
C ALA A 209 -27.69 20.85 -23.77
N LEU A 210 -27.34 21.29 -24.99
CA LEU A 210 -26.10 22.02 -25.27
C LEU A 210 -26.38 23.46 -25.68
N PHE A 211 -25.80 24.40 -24.96
CA PHE A 211 -25.90 25.84 -25.19
C PHE A 211 -24.56 26.43 -25.64
N LEU A 212 -24.63 27.43 -26.51
CA LEU A 212 -23.52 28.26 -26.95
C LEU A 212 -23.56 29.59 -26.19
N VAL A 213 -22.46 29.95 -25.54
CA VAL A 213 -22.26 31.25 -24.89
C VAL A 213 -21.39 32.10 -25.80
N ILE A 214 -21.86 33.29 -26.15
CA ILE A 214 -21.13 34.24 -26.99
C ILE A 214 -20.96 35.54 -26.20
N HIS A 215 -19.73 35.87 -25.85
CA HIS A 215 -19.37 37.19 -25.35
C HIS A 215 -19.00 38.09 -26.54
N ALA A 216 -19.69 39.22 -26.68
CA ALA A 216 -19.47 40.21 -27.73
C ALA A 216 -18.95 41.52 -27.12
N PRO A 217 -17.62 41.71 -26.98
CA PRO A 217 -17.03 42.84 -26.25
C PRO A 217 -17.47 44.20 -26.80
N LYS A 218 -17.58 44.33 -28.13
CA LYS A 218 -18.03 45.55 -28.80
C LYS A 218 -19.49 45.91 -28.51
N ARG A 219 -20.32 44.92 -28.18
CA ARG A 219 -21.74 45.10 -27.85
C ARG A 219 -21.98 45.13 -26.34
N GLN A 220 -20.98 44.84 -25.50
CA GLN A 220 -21.12 44.76 -24.04
C GLN A 220 -22.18 43.74 -23.60
N LEU A 221 -22.28 42.63 -24.33
CA LEU A 221 -23.30 41.60 -24.12
C LEU A 221 -22.68 40.21 -24.06
N VAL A 222 -23.20 39.39 -23.14
CA VAL A 222 -23.06 37.93 -23.17
C VAL A 222 -24.41 37.34 -23.56
N GLU A 223 -24.45 36.57 -24.64
CA GLU A 223 -25.65 35.94 -25.15
C GLU A 223 -25.57 34.41 -25.04
N ILE A 224 -26.69 33.78 -24.68
CA ILE A 224 -26.84 32.32 -24.60
C ILE A 224 -27.79 31.86 -25.69
N TRP A 225 -27.33 30.92 -26.51
CA TRP A 225 -28.04 30.42 -27.68
C TRP A 225 -28.16 28.89 -27.66
N GLY A 226 -29.25 28.35 -28.21
CA GLY A 226 -29.29 26.94 -28.59
C GLY A 226 -28.41 26.69 -29.84
N CYS A 227 -27.63 25.61 -29.84
CA CYS A 227 -26.60 25.38 -30.87
C CYS A 227 -27.15 25.14 -32.29
N GLN A 228 -28.13 24.24 -32.47
CA GLN A 228 -28.60 23.83 -33.81
C GLN A 228 -29.77 24.69 -34.33
N GLN A 229 -30.94 24.62 -33.68
CA GLN A 229 -32.18 25.27 -34.15
C GLN A 229 -32.87 26.16 -33.08
N GLY A 230 -32.16 26.55 -32.02
CA GLY A 230 -32.74 27.31 -30.90
C GLY A 230 -32.69 28.84 -31.06
N ALA A 231 -33.69 29.53 -30.50
CA ALA A 231 -33.68 30.99 -30.32
C ALA A 231 -32.62 31.41 -29.27
N ARG A 232 -32.46 32.72 -29.09
CA ARG A 232 -31.65 33.27 -28.00
C ARG A 232 -32.38 33.02 -26.68
N VAL A 233 -31.73 32.33 -25.75
CA VAL A 233 -32.28 31.92 -24.45
C VAL A 233 -32.17 33.05 -23.44
N ALA A 234 -31.01 33.71 -23.40
CA ALA A 234 -30.75 34.82 -22.48
C ALA A 234 -29.72 35.79 -23.09
N ALA A 235 -29.73 37.02 -22.60
CA ALA A 235 -28.71 38.03 -22.87
C ALA A 235 -28.46 38.85 -21.60
N PHE A 236 -27.19 39.08 -21.26
CA PHE A 236 -26.76 39.82 -20.09
C PHE A 236 -25.86 40.98 -20.51
N ASN A 237 -26.03 42.14 -19.89
CA ASN A 237 -25.12 43.27 -20.06
C ASN A 237 -23.86 43.02 -19.23
N VAL A 238 -22.69 43.21 -19.83
CA VAL A 238 -21.39 42.98 -19.17
C VAL A 238 -20.43 44.11 -19.53
N SER A 239 -19.47 44.38 -18.65
CA SER A 239 -18.44 45.39 -18.88
C SER A 239 -17.58 45.09 -20.13
N LYS A 240 -17.03 46.14 -20.72
CA LYS A 240 -16.28 46.08 -21.99
C LYS A 240 -15.02 45.22 -21.90
N ASN A 241 -14.34 45.22 -20.75
CA ASN A 241 -13.10 44.45 -20.53
C ASN A 241 -13.34 43.13 -19.77
N SER A 242 -14.58 42.68 -19.69
CA SER A 242 -14.86 41.33 -19.20
C SER A 242 -14.28 40.27 -20.14
N ARG A 243 -13.97 39.08 -19.62
CA ARG A 243 -13.42 37.96 -20.41
C ARG A 243 -14.19 36.68 -20.14
N LEU A 244 -14.55 36.00 -21.22
CA LEU A 244 -15.14 34.67 -21.17
C LEU A 244 -14.04 33.60 -21.21
N ILE A 245 -13.99 32.77 -20.18
CA ILE A 245 -13.04 31.66 -20.06
C ILE A 245 -13.81 30.35 -20.25
N TYR A 246 -13.36 29.54 -21.20
CA TYR A 246 -13.89 28.22 -21.48
C TYR A 246 -12.78 27.18 -21.33
N LEU A 247 -13.05 26.11 -20.59
CA LEU A 247 -12.10 25.03 -20.31
C LEU A 247 -12.28 23.92 -21.34
N GLU A 248 -11.33 23.83 -22.28
CA GLU A 248 -11.38 22.90 -23.42
C GLU A 248 -10.83 21.49 -23.11
N HIS A 249 -10.12 21.32 -22.00
CA HIS A 249 -9.36 20.11 -21.69
C HIS A 249 -9.71 19.56 -20.30
N TYR A 250 -9.70 18.23 -20.18
CA TYR A 250 -9.81 17.54 -18.90
C TYR A 250 -8.49 17.56 -18.14
N ILE A 251 -8.55 17.28 -16.83
CA ILE A 251 -7.35 17.15 -15.99
C ILE A 251 -6.42 16.10 -16.61
N LEU A 252 -5.17 16.49 -16.85
CA LEU A 252 -4.13 15.64 -17.43
C LEU A 252 -3.99 14.35 -16.60
N GLY A 253 -4.13 13.18 -17.24
CA GLY A 253 -4.08 11.87 -16.57
C GLY A 253 -5.43 11.22 -16.28
N TRP A 254 -6.55 11.89 -16.58
CA TRP A 254 -7.92 11.39 -16.30
C TRP A 254 -8.69 10.91 -17.55
N ALA A 255 -8.03 10.49 -18.63
CA ALA A 255 -8.73 9.97 -19.81
C ALA A 255 -8.14 8.64 -20.26
N THR A 256 -8.94 7.57 -20.16
CA THR A 256 -9.35 6.67 -21.27
C THR A 256 -10.08 5.44 -20.73
N SER A 257 -11.31 5.60 -20.27
CA SER A 257 -12.30 4.52 -20.26
C SER A 257 -13.58 5.06 -20.85
N GLY A 258 -13.83 4.72 -22.11
CA GLY A 258 -15.07 5.08 -22.80
C GLY A 258 -16.25 4.44 -22.08
N SER A 259 -17.05 5.25 -21.39
CA SER A 259 -18.49 5.01 -21.16
C SER A 259 -19.14 5.97 -20.17
N ASN A 260 -18.43 6.83 -19.43
CA ASN A 260 -19.07 7.70 -18.43
C ASN A 260 -18.73 9.19 -18.60
N SER A 261 -19.23 9.81 -19.67
CA SER A 261 -19.22 11.27 -19.82
C SER A 261 -20.16 12.00 -18.84
N SER A 262 -21.11 11.29 -18.22
CA SER A 262 -22.13 11.85 -17.31
C SER A 262 -21.58 12.27 -15.93
N LYS A 263 -20.42 11.76 -15.51
CA LYS A 263 -19.82 12.10 -14.20
C LYS A 263 -18.98 13.39 -14.23
N LEU A 264 -18.85 14.04 -15.39
CA LEU A 264 -18.03 15.23 -15.60
C LEU A 264 -18.82 16.55 -15.54
N SER A 265 -20.14 16.47 -15.32
CA SER A 265 -21.05 17.61 -15.11
C SER A 265 -20.73 18.49 -13.89
N HIS A 266 -19.75 18.10 -13.06
CA HIS A 266 -19.43 18.77 -11.80
C HIS A 266 -18.37 19.89 -11.92
N TYR A 267 -17.71 20.04 -13.08
CA TYR A 267 -16.79 21.16 -13.31
C TYR A 267 -17.48 22.27 -14.13
N LYS A 268 -17.43 23.51 -13.62
CA LYS A 268 -17.96 24.70 -14.30
C LYS A 268 -17.13 25.00 -15.56
N GLN A 269 -17.58 24.50 -16.70
CA GLN A 269 -16.86 24.53 -17.99
C GLN A 269 -16.72 25.95 -18.59
N CYS A 270 -17.62 26.87 -18.26
CA CYS A 270 -17.63 28.23 -18.79
C CYS A 270 -17.86 29.25 -17.67
N ILE A 271 -16.96 30.24 -17.60
CA ILE A 271 -16.88 31.23 -16.52
C ILE A 271 -16.67 32.61 -17.13
N LEU A 272 -17.32 33.62 -16.55
CA LEU A 272 -17.15 35.03 -16.91
C LEU A 272 -16.33 35.75 -15.84
N LEU A 273 -15.25 36.41 -16.26
CA LEU A 273 -14.40 37.24 -15.40
C LEU A 273 -14.70 38.71 -15.68
N GLU A 274 -15.12 39.45 -14.67
CA GLU A 274 -15.44 40.87 -14.78
C GLU A 274 -14.24 41.77 -14.42
N GLU A 275 -14.34 43.06 -14.76
CA GLU A 275 -13.28 44.06 -14.56
C GLU A 275 -12.83 44.22 -13.10
N ASN A 276 -13.72 43.97 -12.16
CA ASN A 276 -13.46 44.02 -10.73
C ASN A 276 -12.81 42.75 -10.17
N GLY A 277 -12.56 41.73 -11.01
CA GLY A 277 -12.03 40.43 -10.61
C GLY A 277 -13.11 39.43 -10.16
N ASP A 278 -14.40 39.79 -10.25
CA ASP A 278 -15.48 38.88 -9.91
C ASP A 278 -15.61 37.75 -10.93
N ILE A 279 -15.89 36.56 -10.41
CA ILE A 279 -16.05 35.34 -11.18
C ILE A 279 -17.53 34.95 -11.18
N LYS A 280 -18.19 35.03 -12.35
CA LYS A 280 -19.61 34.69 -12.52
C LYS A 280 -19.78 33.40 -13.31
N THR A 281 -20.79 32.63 -12.94
CA THR A 281 -21.10 31.32 -13.54
C THR A 281 -22.54 31.27 -14.00
N PHE A 282 -22.81 30.52 -15.07
CA PHE A 282 -24.14 30.45 -15.67
C PHE A 282 -24.91 29.23 -15.16
N GLU A 283 -26.10 29.45 -14.60
CA GLU A 283 -27.07 28.40 -14.27
C GLU A 283 -28.27 28.52 -15.19
N ILE A 284 -28.46 27.53 -16.07
CA ILE A 284 -29.52 27.55 -17.08
C ILE A 284 -30.42 26.32 -16.85
N PRO A 285 -31.70 26.50 -16.49
CA PRO A 285 -32.63 25.38 -16.35
C PRO A 285 -32.84 24.59 -17.65
N PHE A 286 -32.87 23.26 -17.56
CA PHE A 286 -33.02 22.36 -18.73
C PHE A 286 -34.24 22.72 -19.60
N HIS A 287 -35.39 23.04 -18.99
CA HIS A 287 -36.63 23.35 -19.71
C HIS A 287 -36.55 24.60 -20.61
N LEU A 288 -35.53 25.47 -20.44
CA LEU A 288 -35.37 26.64 -21.31
C LEU A 288 -35.05 26.26 -22.76
N ILE A 289 -34.50 25.07 -23.01
CA ILE A 289 -34.33 24.56 -24.37
C ILE A 289 -35.66 24.15 -25.03
N LEU A 290 -36.69 23.90 -24.22
CA LEU A 290 -38.03 23.45 -24.63
C LEU A 290 -39.03 24.60 -24.74
N SER A 291 -38.60 25.85 -24.61
CA SER A 291 -39.49 26.99 -24.35
C SER A 291 -40.38 27.39 -25.53
N ASP A 292 -41.56 26.77 -25.60
CA ASP A 292 -42.80 27.41 -26.05
C ASP A 292 -43.42 28.20 -24.88
N ARG A 293 -43.93 29.40 -25.15
CA ARG A 293 -44.18 30.49 -24.17
C ARG A 293 -45.27 30.28 -23.09
N ASN A 294 -45.88 29.10 -22.93
CA ASN A 294 -47.03 28.89 -22.02
C ASN A 294 -46.90 27.60 -21.18
N ASN A 295 -46.21 27.62 -20.03
CA ASN A 295 -46.11 26.45 -19.16
C ASN A 295 -46.50 26.76 -17.70
N GLN A 296 -47.68 26.30 -17.28
CA GLN A 296 -48.25 26.48 -15.92
C GLN A 296 -47.29 26.02 -14.81
N ARG A 297 -46.45 25.02 -15.09
CA ARG A 297 -45.44 24.50 -14.15
C ARG A 297 -44.38 25.53 -13.74
N ALA A 298 -44.06 26.50 -14.60
CA ALA A 298 -43.09 27.54 -14.29
C ALA A 298 -43.63 28.57 -13.28
N HIS A 299 -44.95 28.84 -13.32
CA HIS A 299 -45.63 29.69 -12.34
C HIS A 299 -45.63 29.03 -10.96
N ASP A 300 -46.04 27.76 -10.88
CA ASP A 300 -46.14 27.08 -9.58
C ASP A 300 -44.76 26.88 -8.92
N LEU A 301 -43.71 26.64 -9.71
CA LEU A 301 -42.33 26.63 -9.22
C LEU A 301 -41.89 27.97 -8.60
N MET A 302 -42.41 29.10 -9.09
CA MET A 302 -42.15 30.42 -8.49
C MET A 302 -42.84 30.54 -7.13
N VAL A 303 -44.07 30.05 -6.99
CA VAL A 303 -44.83 30.06 -5.72
C VAL A 303 -44.15 29.16 -4.68
N VAL A 304 -43.72 27.96 -5.07
CA VAL A 304 -42.94 27.05 -4.19
C VAL A 304 -41.65 27.73 -3.71
N ARG A 305 -40.93 28.44 -4.58
CA ARG A 305 -39.73 29.22 -4.19
C ARG A 305 -40.05 30.36 -3.22
N GLN A 306 -41.22 30.99 -3.34
CA GLN A 306 -41.65 32.05 -2.44
C GLN A 306 -41.95 31.49 -1.04
N VAL A 307 -42.63 30.34 -0.97
CA VAL A 307 -42.88 29.64 0.30
C VAL A 307 -41.58 29.21 0.98
N ARG A 308 -40.60 28.70 0.23
CA ARG A 308 -39.26 28.38 0.78
C ARG A 308 -38.54 29.60 1.34
N ARG A 309 -38.72 30.79 0.78
CA ARG A 309 -38.13 32.04 1.33
C ARG A 309 -38.84 32.45 2.61
N LEU A 310 -40.18 32.44 2.61
CA LEU A 310 -40.98 32.78 3.79
C LEU A 310 -40.61 31.90 4.99
N LEU A 311 -40.48 30.59 4.78
CA LEU A 311 -40.07 29.65 5.83
C LEU A 311 -38.61 29.83 6.29
N LYS A 312 -37.74 30.39 5.43
CA LYS A 312 -36.34 30.65 5.77
C LYS A 312 -36.13 31.98 6.51
N ASP A 313 -37.01 32.94 6.25
CA ASP A 313 -36.97 34.27 6.87
C ASP A 313 -37.66 34.30 8.26
N SER A 314 -38.43 33.26 8.60
CA SER A 314 -39.12 33.09 9.88
C SER A 314 -38.44 32.08 10.81
N SER A 315 -38.45 32.35 12.12
CA SER A 315 -37.88 31.45 13.14
C SER A 315 -38.89 30.71 14.01
N ASP A 316 -40.15 31.17 14.10
CA ASP A 316 -41.18 30.64 15.00
C ASP A 316 -42.56 30.50 14.32
N ASP A 317 -43.38 29.57 14.82
CA ASP A 317 -44.74 29.29 14.34
C ASP A 317 -45.77 30.34 14.81
N ASN A 318 -45.72 31.51 14.17
CA ASN A 318 -46.57 32.67 14.46
C ASN A 318 -47.82 32.72 13.56
N ASP A 319 -48.90 33.35 14.04
CA ASP A 319 -50.17 33.44 13.29
C ASP A 319 -50.05 34.26 11.99
N SER A 320 -49.10 35.19 11.90
CA SER A 320 -48.78 35.92 10.66
C SER A 320 -48.25 34.98 9.57
N LEU A 321 -47.34 34.08 9.93
CA LEU A 321 -46.76 33.08 9.02
C LEU A 321 -47.82 32.11 8.51
N LYS A 322 -48.73 31.65 9.37
CA LYS A 322 -49.87 30.81 8.95
C LYS A 322 -50.71 31.52 7.90
N SER A 323 -51.05 32.79 8.12
CA SER A 323 -51.85 33.58 7.19
C SER A 323 -51.17 33.79 5.82
N ASP A 324 -49.86 34.04 5.81
CA ASP A 324 -49.06 34.19 4.59
C ASP A 324 -48.94 32.87 3.82
N LEU A 325 -48.75 31.75 4.52
CA LEU A 325 -48.71 30.40 3.93
C LEU A 325 -50.06 30.02 3.31
N HIS A 326 -51.19 30.28 3.99
CA HIS A 326 -52.52 30.08 3.40
C HIS A 326 -52.71 30.92 2.13
N GLN A 327 -52.20 32.17 2.09
CA GLN A 327 -52.31 33.03 0.92
C GLN A 327 -51.50 32.49 -0.27
N GLN A 328 -50.29 31.97 -0.04
CA GLN A 328 -49.48 31.37 -1.11
C GLN A 328 -50.05 30.03 -1.59
N LYS A 329 -50.58 29.20 -0.68
CA LYS A 329 -51.24 27.92 -1.02
C LYS A 329 -52.43 28.12 -1.98
N LYS A 330 -53.23 29.18 -1.79
CA LYS A 330 -54.34 29.53 -2.69
C LYS A 330 -53.93 29.93 -4.12
N ARG A 331 -52.66 30.30 -4.32
CA ARG A 331 -52.13 30.71 -5.63
C ARG A 331 -51.62 29.53 -6.47
N LEU A 332 -51.54 28.32 -5.89
CA LEU A 332 -51.11 27.12 -6.61
C LEU A 332 -52.20 26.62 -7.57
N LEU A 333 -51.78 26.29 -8.80
CA LEU A 333 -52.67 25.74 -9.83
C LEU A 333 -52.57 24.21 -9.91
N SER A 334 -51.37 23.64 -9.80
CA SER A 334 -51.09 22.20 -9.88
C SER A 334 -51.27 21.46 -8.54
N LEU A 335 -51.80 20.21 -8.62
CA LEU A 335 -51.90 19.27 -7.48
C LEU A 335 -50.51 18.78 -7.02
N ASP A 336 -49.57 18.58 -7.95
CA ASP A 336 -48.19 18.16 -7.63
C ASP A 336 -47.43 19.22 -6.80
N SER A 337 -47.74 20.49 -7.01
CA SER A 337 -47.13 21.57 -6.22
C SER A 337 -47.73 21.69 -4.82
N GLN A 338 -48.95 21.19 -4.61
CA GLN A 338 -49.57 21.14 -3.28
C GLN A 338 -48.93 20.05 -2.41
N SER A 339 -48.62 18.88 -2.97
CA SER A 339 -47.83 17.87 -2.26
C SER A 339 -46.41 18.35 -1.98
N GLU A 340 -45.76 19.05 -2.92
CA GLU A 340 -44.43 19.63 -2.70
C GLU A 340 -44.41 20.66 -1.56
N ILE A 341 -45.46 21.48 -1.40
CA ILE A 341 -45.57 22.39 -0.25
C ILE A 341 -45.78 21.63 1.05
N LEU A 342 -46.67 20.63 1.08
CA LEU A 342 -46.88 19.82 2.29
C LEU A 342 -45.60 19.12 2.73
N ASP A 343 -44.83 18.55 1.78
CA ASP A 343 -43.52 17.98 2.04
C ASP A 343 -42.56 19.02 2.65
N ILE A 344 -42.51 20.24 2.11
CA ILE A 344 -41.67 21.33 2.65
C ILE A 344 -42.09 21.69 4.08
N LEU A 345 -43.39 21.76 4.37
CA LEU A 345 -43.91 22.06 5.71
C LEU A 345 -43.59 20.95 6.71
N PHE A 346 -43.61 19.67 6.31
CA PHE A 346 -43.24 18.58 7.20
C PHE A 346 -41.75 18.62 7.61
N HIS A 347 -40.88 19.15 6.75
CA HIS A 347 -39.44 19.24 7.00
C HIS A 347 -39.00 20.55 7.67
N THR A 348 -39.93 21.39 8.14
CA THR A 348 -39.60 22.60 8.92
C THR A 348 -39.72 22.34 10.41
N ASP A 349 -38.60 22.45 11.12
CA ASP A 349 -38.43 21.98 12.51
C ASP A 349 -39.19 22.79 13.58
N TYR A 350 -39.51 24.07 13.30
CA TYR A 350 -40.15 24.97 14.27
C TYR A 350 -41.70 25.00 14.19
N LEU A 351 -42.32 24.25 13.26
CA LEU A 351 -43.77 24.19 13.13
C LEU A 351 -44.39 23.22 14.14
N ASN A 352 -45.47 23.65 14.79
CA ASN A 352 -46.20 22.79 15.74
C ASN A 352 -46.97 21.66 15.04
N LEU A 353 -47.12 20.51 15.71
CA LEU A 353 -47.90 19.38 15.19
C LEU A 353 -49.37 19.76 14.87
N ASN A 354 -49.93 20.72 15.61
CA ASN A 354 -51.29 21.24 15.38
C ASN A 354 -51.40 22.07 14.10
N THR A 355 -50.35 22.79 13.69
CA THR A 355 -50.36 23.61 12.48
C THR A 355 -50.15 22.75 11.24
N LEU A 356 -49.30 21.73 11.32
CA LEU A 356 -49.20 20.69 10.29
C LEU A 356 -50.54 19.97 10.08
N ARG A 357 -51.22 19.58 11.17
CA ARG A 357 -52.56 18.96 11.09
C ARG A 357 -53.58 19.86 10.41
N MET A 358 -53.62 21.15 10.76
CA MET A 358 -54.49 22.14 10.12
C MET A 358 -54.27 22.22 8.61
N PHE A 359 -53.02 22.29 8.14
CA PHE A 359 -52.73 22.39 6.71
C PHE A 359 -53.10 21.14 5.92
N ILE A 360 -52.96 19.95 6.53
CA ILE A 360 -53.40 18.67 5.93
C ILE A 360 -54.92 18.59 5.86
N ASP A 361 -55.63 18.91 6.94
CA ASP A 361 -57.09 18.90 7.00
C ASP A 361 -57.68 19.89 5.97
N GLU A 362 -57.07 21.07 5.82
CA GLU A 362 -57.46 22.02 4.77
C GLU A 362 -57.24 21.49 3.35
N THR A 363 -56.12 20.80 3.07
CA THR A 363 -55.91 20.20 1.74
C THR A 363 -56.94 19.11 1.43
N LEU A 364 -57.33 18.31 2.43
CA LEU A 364 -58.39 17.32 2.27
C LEU A 364 -59.74 17.98 1.95
N VAL A 365 -60.09 19.05 2.67
CA VAL A 365 -61.32 19.83 2.42
C VAL A 365 -61.32 20.49 1.04
N ASP A 366 -60.18 21.00 0.57
CA ASP A 366 -60.05 21.59 -0.78
C ASP A 366 -60.12 20.53 -1.89
N LEU A 367 -59.60 19.33 -1.64
CA LEU A 367 -59.71 18.19 -2.55
C LEU A 367 -61.16 17.75 -2.69
N GLU A 368 -61.88 17.55 -1.58
CA GLU A 368 -63.29 17.16 -1.56
C GLU A 368 -64.20 18.11 -2.37
N LYS A 369 -63.88 19.41 -2.38
CA LYS A 369 -64.62 20.42 -3.15
C LYS A 369 -64.28 20.43 -4.65
N THR A 370 -63.08 19.96 -5.03
CA THR A 370 -62.54 20.08 -6.40
C THR A 370 -62.47 18.75 -7.16
N VAL A 371 -62.88 17.63 -6.55
CA VAL A 371 -62.87 16.26 -7.13
C VAL A 371 -63.52 16.18 -8.52
N HIS A 372 -64.56 16.97 -8.78
CA HIS A 372 -65.29 16.93 -10.05
C HIS A 372 -64.65 17.76 -11.18
N GLN A 373 -63.62 18.57 -10.90
CA GLN A 373 -63.02 19.51 -11.86
C GLN A 373 -61.59 19.15 -12.30
N ARG A 374 -60.94 18.17 -11.64
CA ARG A 374 -59.54 17.80 -11.85
C ARG A 374 -59.39 16.29 -12.15
N ASN A 375 -58.18 15.86 -12.54
CA ASN A 375 -57.88 14.46 -12.84
C ASN A 375 -58.15 13.57 -11.59
N PRO A 376 -59.02 12.54 -11.69
CA PRO A 376 -59.42 11.75 -10.53
C PRO A 376 -58.27 10.93 -9.93
N GLN A 377 -57.30 10.51 -10.74
CA GLN A 377 -56.14 9.75 -10.28
C GLN A 377 -55.21 10.62 -9.40
N GLU A 378 -54.93 11.85 -9.82
CA GLU A 378 -54.09 12.80 -9.06
C GLU A 378 -54.75 13.21 -7.73
N CYS A 379 -56.08 13.36 -7.72
CA CYS A 379 -56.84 13.63 -6.50
C CYS A 379 -56.78 12.47 -5.51
N VAL A 380 -56.92 11.22 -5.97
CA VAL A 380 -56.82 10.03 -5.11
C VAL A 380 -55.41 9.89 -4.53
N HIS A 381 -54.37 10.12 -5.35
CA HIS A 381 -52.99 10.07 -4.87
C HIS A 381 -52.70 11.11 -3.78
N LEU A 382 -53.20 12.34 -3.94
CA LEU A 382 -53.02 13.40 -2.94
C LEU A 382 -53.86 13.13 -1.67
N GLN A 383 -55.05 12.56 -1.81
CA GLN A 383 -55.89 12.16 -0.68
C GLN A 383 -55.26 11.03 0.14
N ASP A 384 -54.70 10.01 -0.52
CA ASP A 384 -53.95 8.93 0.13
C ASP A 384 -52.71 9.46 0.84
N PHE A 385 -52.00 10.41 0.22
CA PHE A 385 -50.86 11.10 0.82
C PHE A 385 -51.23 11.83 2.12
N CYS A 386 -52.29 12.63 2.10
CA CYS A 386 -52.78 13.37 3.26
C CYS A 386 -53.26 12.44 4.39
N ASN A 387 -53.99 11.36 4.06
CA ASN A 387 -54.47 10.39 5.04
C ASN A 387 -53.32 9.61 5.70
N ASN A 388 -52.30 9.23 4.92
CA ASN A 388 -51.09 8.61 5.46
C ASN A 388 -50.32 9.58 6.38
N ALA A 389 -50.19 10.85 5.99
CA ALA A 389 -49.54 11.87 6.81
C ALA A 389 -50.25 12.11 8.14
N LEU A 390 -51.60 12.13 8.16
CA LEU A 390 -52.38 12.24 9.41
C LEU A 390 -52.21 11.01 10.32
N ASN A 391 -52.20 9.81 9.75
CA ASN A 391 -51.96 8.58 10.52
C ASN A 391 -50.56 8.59 11.16
N LEU A 392 -49.53 8.98 10.40
CA LEU A 392 -48.17 9.13 10.91
C LEU A 392 -48.07 10.19 12.00
N LEU A 393 -48.79 11.31 11.86
CA LEU A 393 -48.81 12.39 12.84
C LEU A 393 -49.45 11.94 14.16
N ASN A 394 -50.55 11.18 14.11
CA ASN A 394 -51.16 10.61 15.32
C ASN A 394 -50.22 9.61 16.02
N ILE A 395 -49.51 8.76 15.26
CA ILE A 395 -48.54 7.81 15.81
C ILE A 395 -47.38 8.55 16.48
N TYR A 396 -46.83 9.56 15.80
CA TYR A 396 -45.76 10.40 16.34
C TYR A 396 -46.19 11.08 17.65
N THR A 397 -47.42 11.62 17.73
CA THR A 397 -47.94 12.21 18.97
C THR A 397 -48.08 11.20 20.12
N ALA A 398 -48.45 9.95 19.82
CA ALA A 398 -48.57 8.90 20.83
C ALA A 398 -47.19 8.46 21.35
N ILE A 399 -46.18 8.36 20.48
CA ILE A 399 -44.80 8.03 20.85
C ILE A 399 -44.18 9.12 21.73
N GLU A 400 -44.37 10.39 21.36
CA GLU A 400 -43.89 11.54 22.16
C GLU A 400 -44.51 11.54 23.57
N GLN A 401 -45.81 11.26 23.71
CA GLN A 401 -46.46 11.13 25.02
C GLN A 401 -45.86 9.99 25.87
N CYS A 402 -45.65 8.80 25.29
CA CYS A 402 -45.01 7.69 26.00
C CYS A 402 -43.56 7.98 26.39
N ARG A 403 -42.84 8.81 25.61
CA ARG A 403 -41.46 9.17 25.89
C ARG A 403 -41.36 10.22 26.99
N THR A 404 -42.25 11.23 27.02
CA THR A 404 -42.32 12.22 28.10
C THR A 404 -42.55 11.58 29.47
N ASP A 405 -43.33 10.48 29.51
CA ASP A 405 -43.60 9.75 30.75
C ASP A 405 -42.40 8.95 31.27
N ASN A 406 -41.49 8.52 30.39
CA ASN A 406 -40.32 7.69 30.73
C ASN A 406 -39.01 8.51 30.89
N LEU A 407 -39.00 9.79 30.47
CA LEU A 407 -37.83 10.67 30.46
C LEU A 407 -37.30 11.01 31.88
N SER A 408 -38.12 10.92 32.92
CA SER A 408 -37.76 11.25 34.31
C SER A 408 -36.70 10.32 34.94
N TYR A 409 -36.34 9.22 34.28
CA TYR A 409 -35.48 8.16 34.85
C TYR A 409 -34.10 8.01 34.18
N LEU A 410 -33.81 8.80 33.14
CA LEU A 410 -32.57 8.72 32.32
C LEU A 410 -31.32 9.28 33.01
N HIS A 411 -31.44 9.90 34.18
CA HIS A 411 -30.31 10.42 34.94
C HIS A 411 -29.99 9.52 36.13
N LYS A 412 -29.00 8.63 35.99
CA LYS A 412 -28.13 8.15 37.08
C LYS A 412 -26.98 7.31 36.52
N ASP A 413 -25.79 7.63 37.00
CA ASP A 413 -24.46 7.15 36.62
C ASP A 413 -24.33 5.61 36.47
N GLU A 414 -23.49 5.21 35.52
CA GLU A 414 -23.36 3.88 34.93
C GLU A 414 -22.20 3.06 35.56
N ASP A 415 -22.53 2.13 36.45
CA ASP A 415 -21.59 1.10 36.91
C ASP A 415 -21.64 -0.14 36.01
N LEU A 416 -20.48 -0.76 35.75
CA LEU A 416 -20.38 -2.04 35.02
C LEU A 416 -21.06 -3.15 35.83
N PHE A 417 -21.68 -4.13 35.18
CA PHE A 417 -22.29 -5.30 35.83
C PHE A 417 -21.30 -6.02 36.73
N SER A 418 -21.76 -6.57 37.86
CA SER A 418 -20.90 -7.40 38.71
C SER A 418 -20.54 -8.72 38.01
N LYS A 419 -19.38 -9.31 38.35
CA LYS A 419 -18.96 -10.62 37.83
C LYS A 419 -19.94 -11.74 38.19
N GLU A 420 -20.56 -11.65 39.37
CA GLU A 420 -21.54 -12.62 39.88
C GLU A 420 -22.87 -12.52 39.13
N ASP A 421 -23.33 -11.30 38.80
CA ASP A 421 -24.52 -11.08 37.96
C ASP A 421 -24.27 -11.54 36.52
N PHE A 422 -23.07 -11.28 35.97
CA PHE A 422 -22.68 -11.73 34.63
C PHE A 422 -22.68 -13.26 34.50
N GLN A 423 -22.25 -13.96 35.54
CA GLN A 423 -22.24 -15.42 35.59
C GLN A 423 -23.65 -16.01 35.73
N SER A 424 -24.41 -15.51 36.72
CA SER A 424 -25.72 -16.06 37.08
C SER A 424 -26.78 -15.81 36.02
N GLU A 425 -26.79 -14.65 35.36
CA GLU A 425 -27.79 -14.32 34.34
C GLU A 425 -27.55 -15.00 32.98
N LEU A 426 -26.27 -15.27 32.65
CA LEU A 426 -25.83 -15.86 31.38
C LEU A 426 -25.53 -17.37 31.46
N ASN A 427 -25.66 -18.00 32.63
CA ASN A 427 -25.39 -19.43 32.86
C ASN A 427 -24.01 -19.90 32.34
N LEU A 428 -22.95 -19.14 32.65
CA LEU A 428 -21.57 -19.43 32.21
C LEU A 428 -20.80 -20.29 33.22
N THR A 429 -19.83 -21.08 32.75
CA THR A 429 -18.87 -21.78 33.63
C THR A 429 -17.87 -20.81 34.24
N ASP A 430 -17.15 -21.20 35.31
CA ASP A 430 -16.15 -20.31 35.95
C ASP A 430 -15.03 -19.88 34.98
N ASP A 431 -14.59 -20.79 34.10
CA ASP A 431 -13.58 -20.53 33.07
C ASP A 431 -14.11 -19.60 31.95
N GLU A 432 -15.35 -19.81 31.49
CA GLU A 432 -15.99 -18.92 30.50
C GLU A 432 -16.25 -17.53 31.09
N THR A 433 -16.69 -17.47 32.35
CA THR A 433 -16.96 -16.21 33.06
C THR A 433 -15.69 -15.41 33.23
N THR A 434 -14.60 -16.02 33.67
CA THR A 434 -13.31 -15.33 33.82
C THR A 434 -12.79 -14.81 32.49
N LEU A 435 -12.84 -15.60 31.41
CA LEU A 435 -12.39 -15.18 30.08
C LEU A 435 -13.23 -14.03 29.51
N TYR A 436 -14.56 -14.20 29.44
CA TYR A 436 -15.43 -13.21 28.81
C TYR A 436 -15.57 -11.94 29.64
N TYR A 437 -15.69 -12.04 30.96
CA TYR A 437 -15.79 -10.86 31.83
C TYR A 437 -14.50 -10.03 31.80
N GLN A 438 -13.31 -10.65 31.82
CA GLN A 438 -12.03 -9.93 31.69
C GLN A 438 -11.91 -9.20 30.34
N LEU A 439 -12.41 -9.80 29.25
CA LEU A 439 -12.47 -9.14 27.95
C LEU A 439 -13.40 -7.92 27.99
N PHE A 440 -14.62 -8.09 28.52
CA PHE A 440 -15.63 -7.04 28.67
C PHE A 440 -15.13 -5.87 29.53
N GLU A 441 -14.57 -6.16 30.71
CA GLU A 441 -14.06 -5.17 31.66
C GLU A 441 -12.91 -4.34 31.05
N LYS A 442 -11.92 -4.99 30.42
CA LYS A 442 -10.81 -4.29 29.77
C LYS A 442 -11.28 -3.37 28.65
N THR A 443 -12.22 -3.82 27.81
CA THR A 443 -12.77 -2.97 26.74
C THR A 443 -13.57 -1.79 27.27
N TYR A 444 -14.40 -2.01 28.29
CA TYR A 444 -15.24 -0.97 28.88
C TYR A 444 -14.38 0.14 29.51
N ASN A 445 -13.38 -0.25 30.31
CA ASN A 445 -12.46 0.69 30.94
C ASN A 445 -11.66 1.49 29.89
N ASN A 446 -11.17 0.84 28.83
CA ASN A 446 -10.43 1.50 27.74
C ASN A 446 -11.29 2.53 26.98
N GLN A 447 -12.59 2.25 26.78
CA GLN A 447 -13.48 3.18 26.10
C GLN A 447 -13.91 4.35 26.98
N ASN A 448 -14.10 4.12 28.29
CA ASN A 448 -14.32 5.18 29.27
C ASN A 448 -13.12 6.12 29.38
N ASP A 449 -11.90 5.60 29.33
CA ASP A 449 -10.68 6.43 29.30
C ASP A 449 -10.55 7.25 28.01
N ASN A 450 -11.02 6.72 26.87
CA ASN A 450 -11.07 7.46 25.61
C ASN A 450 -12.17 8.54 25.60
N ARG A 451 -13.32 8.31 26.25
CA ARG A 451 -14.37 9.33 26.45
C ARG A 451 -13.85 10.49 27.30
N LYS A 452 -13.15 10.21 28.40
CA LYS A 452 -12.54 11.25 29.26
C LYS A 452 -11.50 12.13 28.57
N LYS A 453 -10.88 11.66 27.48
CA LYS A 453 -9.81 12.37 26.73
C LYS A 453 -10.32 13.25 25.58
N LYS A 454 -11.59 13.15 25.19
CA LYS A 454 -12.18 14.01 24.14
C LYS A 454 -12.90 15.21 24.77
N VAL A 455 -12.68 16.41 24.23
CA VAL A 455 -13.41 17.61 24.63
C VAL A 455 -14.81 17.53 24.04
N HIS A 456 -15.82 17.47 24.90
CA HIS A 456 -17.22 17.42 24.48
C HIS A 456 -17.85 18.82 24.54
N PHE A 457 -18.59 19.18 23.50
CA PHE A 457 -19.57 20.26 23.56
C PHE A 457 -20.88 19.71 24.14
N LEU A 458 -21.70 20.57 24.75
CA LEU A 458 -22.97 20.25 25.44
C LEU A 458 -24.01 19.45 24.61
N ASP A 459 -23.76 19.22 23.32
CA ASP A 459 -24.67 18.50 22.42
C ASP A 459 -24.53 16.96 22.47
N GLU A 460 -23.43 16.39 22.98
CA GLU A 460 -23.28 14.93 23.00
C GLU A 460 -24.20 14.22 24.02
N THR A 461 -24.66 14.91 25.06
CA THR A 461 -25.69 14.39 25.98
C THR A 461 -27.07 14.30 25.34
N ASN A 462 -27.30 14.99 24.22
CA ASN A 462 -28.56 14.92 23.46
C ASN A 462 -28.61 13.73 22.49
N LEU A 463 -27.53 12.95 22.31
CA LEU A 463 -27.55 11.75 21.46
C LEU A 463 -28.45 10.63 22.02
N LEU A 464 -28.64 10.56 23.34
CA LEU A 464 -29.57 9.62 23.98
C LEU A 464 -31.03 10.07 23.84
N ILE A 465 -31.25 11.36 23.60
CA ILE A 465 -32.55 12.03 23.50
C ILE A 465 -32.60 12.68 22.12
N SER A 466 -32.61 11.86 21.06
CA SER A 466 -32.75 12.36 19.70
C SER A 466 -34.01 13.23 19.61
N ASN A 467 -33.86 14.53 19.33
CA ASN A 467 -34.96 15.39 18.89
C ASN A 467 -35.29 14.97 17.46
N PHE A 468 -35.97 13.83 17.30
CA PHE A 468 -36.34 13.29 16.01
C PHE A 468 -37.57 14.03 15.51
N THR A 469 -37.44 14.86 14.47
CA THR A 469 -38.53 15.72 14.02
C THR A 469 -39.57 14.94 13.22
N PHE A 470 -40.80 15.45 13.16
CA PHE A 470 -41.88 14.79 12.42
C PHE A 470 -41.54 14.60 10.93
N GLY A 471 -40.85 15.56 10.30
CA GLY A 471 -40.39 15.44 8.92
C GLY A 471 -39.42 14.28 8.71
N GLN A 472 -38.47 14.10 9.64
CA GLN A 472 -37.56 12.96 9.61
C GLN A 472 -38.34 11.65 9.78
N PHE A 473 -39.30 11.59 10.71
CA PHE A 473 -40.16 10.42 10.91
C PHE A 473 -41.00 10.09 9.67
N GLN A 474 -41.69 11.07 9.09
CA GLN A 474 -42.53 10.90 7.90
C GLN A 474 -41.71 10.48 6.67
N SER A 475 -40.47 10.96 6.55
CA SER A 475 -39.58 10.62 5.43
C SER A 475 -39.22 9.13 5.36
N MET A 476 -39.34 8.39 6.46
CA MET A 476 -39.01 6.95 6.53
C MET A 476 -40.12 6.04 5.98
N PHE A 477 -41.35 6.56 5.79
CA PHE A 477 -42.51 5.77 5.40
C PHE A 477 -42.96 6.08 3.96
N LEU A 478 -43.54 5.10 3.28
CA LEU A 478 -44.07 5.30 1.92
C LEU A 478 -45.22 6.30 1.91
N SER A 479 -45.18 7.23 0.95
CA SER A 479 -46.07 8.39 0.90
C SER A 479 -47.44 8.08 0.26
N SER A 480 -47.56 7.08 -0.64
CA SER A 480 -48.84 6.68 -1.26
C SER A 480 -49.03 5.17 -1.25
N ARG A 481 -50.24 4.70 -0.88
CA ARG A 481 -50.61 3.28 -0.98
C ARG A 481 -50.94 2.95 -2.44
N HIS A 482 -50.47 1.81 -2.96
CA HIS A 482 -51.21 1.14 -4.04
C HIS A 482 -52.29 0.30 -3.37
N MET A 483 -53.56 0.60 -3.67
CA MET A 483 -54.70 -0.18 -3.16
C MET A 483 -54.50 -1.67 -3.43
N HIS A 484 -54.40 -2.48 -2.38
CA HIS A 484 -54.99 -3.82 -2.22
C HIS A 484 -54.51 -4.49 -0.90
N SER A 485 -54.82 -3.92 0.27
CA SER A 485 -54.84 -4.70 1.52
C SER A 485 -55.66 -3.96 2.59
N ILE A 486 -56.43 -4.73 3.36
CA ILE A 486 -57.37 -4.27 4.40
C ILE A 486 -56.63 -3.98 5.73
N ASP A 487 -55.33 -4.24 5.79
CA ASP A 487 -54.53 -4.07 6.99
C ASP A 487 -53.92 -2.66 7.05
N ASN A 488 -54.23 -1.92 8.10
CA ASN A 488 -53.63 -0.62 8.43
C ASN A 488 -52.15 -0.74 8.87
N GLN A 489 -51.32 -1.46 8.11
CA GLN A 489 -49.88 -1.60 8.38
C GLN A 489 -49.09 -0.58 7.55
N LEU A 490 -48.15 0.13 8.21
CA LEU A 490 -47.24 1.05 7.55
C LEU A 490 -46.04 0.29 6.99
N GLU A 491 -45.60 0.66 5.78
CA GLU A 491 -44.40 0.12 5.15
C GLU A 491 -43.28 1.16 5.13
N ILE A 492 -42.11 0.72 5.57
CA ILE A 492 -40.87 1.50 5.59
C ILE A 492 -40.29 1.52 4.17
N LYS A 493 -39.72 2.66 3.74
CA LYS A 493 -39.07 2.76 2.42
C LYS A 493 -37.91 1.77 2.29
N SER A 494 -37.77 1.13 1.14
CA SER A 494 -36.72 0.12 0.89
C SER A 494 -35.29 0.68 0.82
N ASN A 495 -35.14 2.01 0.69
CA ASN A 495 -33.87 2.67 0.37
C ASN A 495 -33.40 3.64 1.48
N ILE A 496 -33.71 3.35 2.75
CA ILE A 496 -33.29 4.20 3.88
C ILE A 496 -31.82 3.92 4.23
N ASN A 497 -31.02 4.94 4.49
CA ASN A 497 -29.63 4.76 4.90
C ASN A 497 -29.55 4.05 6.27
N SER A 498 -28.44 3.34 6.54
CA SER A 498 -28.24 2.64 7.81
C SER A 498 -28.30 3.57 9.04
N GLU A 499 -27.74 4.78 8.94
CA GLU A 499 -27.73 5.79 10.01
C GLU A 499 -29.15 6.27 10.36
N ASP A 500 -29.93 6.61 9.34
CA ASP A 500 -31.33 7.01 9.44
C ASP A 500 -32.16 5.91 10.11
N PHE A 501 -31.90 4.64 9.74
CA PHE A 501 -32.56 3.48 10.34
C PHE A 501 -32.16 3.26 11.81
N SER A 502 -30.89 3.47 12.19
CA SER A 502 -30.49 3.47 13.62
C SER A 502 -31.15 4.59 14.41
N SER A 503 -31.26 5.79 13.84
CA SER A 503 -31.87 6.93 14.53
C SER A 503 -33.35 6.69 14.84
N LEU A 504 -34.09 6.08 13.92
CA LEU A 504 -35.47 5.64 14.12
C LEU A 504 -35.56 4.57 15.21
N GLY A 505 -34.67 3.57 15.18
CA GLY A 505 -34.65 2.52 16.19
C GLY A 505 -34.32 3.03 17.59
N LEU A 506 -33.33 3.91 17.72
CA LEU A 506 -33.00 4.56 18.98
C LEU A 506 -34.18 5.42 19.47
N TYR A 507 -34.82 6.19 18.58
CA TYR A 507 -36.00 6.99 18.95
C TYR A 507 -37.15 6.14 19.51
N LEU A 508 -37.43 4.98 18.90
CA LEU A 508 -38.53 4.09 19.30
C LEU A 508 -38.25 3.25 20.55
N PHE A 509 -37.01 2.77 20.73
CA PHE A 509 -36.70 1.76 21.74
C PHE A 509 -35.79 2.23 22.87
N SER A 510 -35.10 3.37 22.72
CA SER A 510 -34.16 3.84 23.75
C SER A 510 -34.82 3.92 25.15
N PRO A 511 -35.99 4.51 25.37
CA PRO A 511 -36.52 4.71 26.74
C PRO A 511 -36.77 3.40 27.50
N TRP A 512 -36.98 2.29 26.78
CA TRP A 512 -37.27 0.98 27.37
C TRP A 512 -36.02 0.27 27.90
N PHE A 513 -34.82 0.55 27.37
CA PHE A 513 -33.59 -0.10 27.83
C PHE A 513 -33.12 0.39 29.20
N TRP A 514 -33.58 1.57 29.65
CA TRP A 514 -33.26 2.17 30.95
C TRP A 514 -34.45 2.18 31.93
N PHE A 515 -35.48 1.38 31.66
CA PHE A 515 -36.69 1.32 32.48
C PHE A 515 -36.39 0.78 33.89
N SER A 516 -36.84 1.49 34.93
CA SER A 516 -36.48 1.18 36.34
C SER A 516 -37.30 0.05 36.97
N ASP A 517 -38.55 -0.16 36.52
CA ASP A 517 -39.44 -1.19 37.10
C ASP A 517 -39.27 -2.53 36.37
N ILE A 518 -38.34 -3.36 36.87
CA ILE A 518 -37.95 -4.65 36.30
C ILE A 518 -39.13 -5.66 36.24
N ASP A 519 -40.10 -5.56 37.15
CA ASP A 519 -41.21 -6.52 37.27
C ASP A 519 -42.35 -6.26 36.27
N ASN A 520 -42.62 -4.99 35.94
CA ASN A 520 -43.75 -4.59 35.08
C ASN A 520 -43.35 -4.26 33.62
N ILE A 521 -42.07 -4.44 33.27
CA ILE A 521 -41.55 -4.07 31.94
C ILE A 521 -42.20 -4.89 30.81
N GLU A 522 -42.51 -6.16 31.05
CA GLU A 522 -43.01 -7.06 30.00
C GLU A 522 -44.42 -6.67 29.53
N GLU A 523 -45.31 -6.36 30.48
CA GLU A 523 -46.69 -5.96 30.17
C GLU A 523 -46.73 -4.58 29.48
N LYS A 524 -45.99 -3.61 30.02
CA LYS A 524 -45.93 -2.25 29.46
C LYS A 524 -45.29 -2.25 28.07
N PHE A 525 -44.20 -3.00 27.86
CA PHE A 525 -43.53 -3.08 26.56
C PHE A 525 -44.40 -3.77 25.50
N ARG A 526 -45.14 -4.82 25.87
CA ARG A 526 -46.12 -5.45 24.97
C ARG A 526 -47.25 -4.51 24.59
N SER A 527 -47.77 -3.72 25.53
CA SER A 527 -48.80 -2.73 25.24
C SER A 527 -48.30 -1.62 24.30
N TYR A 528 -47.04 -1.20 24.46
CA TYR A 528 -46.39 -0.23 23.58
C TYR A 528 -46.17 -0.77 22.15
N LEU A 529 -45.71 -2.01 22.01
CA LEU A 529 -45.54 -2.65 20.70
C LEU A 529 -46.86 -2.78 19.92
N GLN A 530 -48.00 -2.91 20.61
CA GLN A 530 -49.32 -2.94 19.97
C GLN A 530 -49.76 -1.58 19.41
N LEU A 531 -49.19 -0.47 19.90
CA LEU A 531 -49.47 0.87 19.42
C LEU A 531 -48.73 1.20 18.11
N ILE A 532 -47.68 0.45 17.77
CA ILE A 532 -46.86 0.69 16.57
C ILE A 532 -47.37 -0.21 15.42
N PRO A 533 -47.97 0.35 14.35
CA PRO A 533 -48.57 -0.42 13.28
C PRO A 533 -47.53 -0.84 12.21
N LEU A 534 -46.45 -1.47 12.65
CA LEU A 534 -45.40 -2.04 11.78
C LEU A 534 -45.51 -3.57 11.75
N LYS A 535 -44.98 -4.19 10.68
CA LYS A 535 -44.87 -5.65 10.63
C LYS A 535 -43.98 -6.12 11.78
N LYS A 536 -44.33 -7.27 12.39
CA LYS A 536 -43.59 -7.82 13.54
C LYS A 536 -42.11 -8.05 13.21
N ASP A 537 -41.81 -8.53 12.00
CA ASP A 537 -40.43 -8.75 11.56
C ASP A 537 -39.65 -7.43 11.41
N ASP A 538 -40.31 -6.35 10.96
CA ASP A 538 -39.70 -5.01 10.86
C ASP A 538 -39.43 -4.43 12.25
N LEU A 539 -40.34 -4.61 13.22
CA LEU A 539 -40.12 -4.21 14.62
C LEU A 539 -38.94 -4.92 15.26
N VAL A 540 -38.82 -6.23 15.02
CA VAL A 540 -37.68 -7.04 15.49
C VAL A 540 -36.39 -6.49 14.88
N LEU A 541 -36.38 -6.20 13.58
CA LEU A 541 -35.19 -5.72 12.88
C LEU A 541 -34.77 -4.31 13.33
N ILE A 542 -35.73 -3.40 13.50
CA ILE A 542 -35.47 -2.05 14.03
C ILE A 542 -34.94 -2.13 15.46
N CYS A 543 -35.53 -2.98 16.31
CA CYS A 543 -35.12 -3.09 17.71
C CYS A 543 -33.71 -3.69 17.84
N LEU A 544 -33.39 -4.75 17.10
CA LEU A 544 -32.04 -5.33 17.06
C LEU A 544 -31.02 -4.32 16.55
N HIS A 545 -31.35 -3.60 15.48
CA HIS A 545 -30.47 -2.56 14.96
C HIS A 545 -30.22 -1.47 16.00
N SER A 546 -31.28 -1.04 16.71
CA SER A 546 -31.16 -0.07 17.80
C SER A 546 -30.18 -0.54 18.88
N LEU A 547 -30.33 -1.77 19.38
CA LEU A 547 -29.46 -2.37 20.40
C LEU A 547 -27.99 -2.43 19.96
N LEU A 548 -27.76 -2.79 18.70
CA LEU A 548 -26.42 -2.87 18.11
C LEU A 548 -25.79 -1.50 17.85
N SER A 549 -26.62 -0.47 17.68
CA SER A 549 -26.21 0.91 17.42
C SER A 549 -26.01 1.77 18.67
N ILE A 550 -26.38 1.29 19.87
CA ILE A 550 -26.21 2.08 21.12
C ILE A 550 -24.73 2.34 21.39
N PRO A 551 -24.29 3.61 21.51
CA PRO A 551 -22.93 3.95 21.88
C PRO A 551 -22.70 3.66 23.37
N LEU A 552 -22.34 2.42 23.70
CA LEU A 552 -21.72 1.97 24.97
C LEU A 552 -22.14 2.68 26.27
N THR A 553 -23.44 2.87 26.43
CA THR A 553 -24.10 3.12 27.71
C THR A 553 -24.80 1.83 28.08
N LEU A 554 -24.16 1.02 28.92
CA LEU A 554 -24.73 -0.27 29.34
C LEU A 554 -25.95 -0.02 30.25
N PRO A 555 -27.01 -0.83 30.14
CA PRO A 555 -28.14 -0.75 31.07
C PRO A 555 -27.69 -1.04 32.51
N LYS A 556 -28.51 -0.67 33.50
CA LYS A 556 -28.24 -0.99 34.92
C LYS A 556 -28.22 -2.49 35.25
N SER A 557 -28.82 -3.34 34.41
CA SER A 557 -28.88 -4.79 34.62
C SER A 557 -29.02 -5.58 33.31
N ILE A 558 -28.32 -6.71 33.20
CA ILE A 558 -28.42 -7.67 32.08
C ILE A 558 -29.84 -8.26 32.00
N HIS A 559 -30.54 -8.35 33.13
CA HIS A 559 -31.90 -8.92 33.23
C HIS A 559 -32.94 -8.16 32.39
N ILE A 560 -32.82 -6.83 32.31
CA ILE A 560 -33.71 -5.98 31.48
C ILE A 560 -33.56 -6.35 30.00
N TRP A 561 -32.33 -6.52 29.54
CA TRP A 561 -32.03 -6.90 28.15
C TRP A 561 -32.52 -8.31 27.84
N LYS A 562 -32.34 -9.24 28.78
CA LYS A 562 -32.85 -10.61 28.68
C LYS A 562 -34.38 -10.63 28.52
N LYS A 563 -35.13 -9.86 29.31
CA LYS A 563 -36.60 -9.76 29.21
C LYS A 563 -37.09 -9.06 27.92
N ILE A 564 -36.48 -7.93 27.54
CA ILE A 564 -36.86 -7.24 26.29
C ILE A 564 -36.58 -8.13 25.08
N PHE A 565 -35.41 -8.78 25.06
CA PHE A 565 -35.01 -9.69 24.00
C PHE A 565 -35.89 -10.94 23.95
N SER A 566 -36.35 -11.48 25.08
CA SER A 566 -37.28 -12.62 25.09
C SER A 566 -38.62 -12.30 24.42
N ILE A 567 -39.15 -11.08 24.62
CA ILE A 567 -40.38 -10.61 23.97
C ILE A 567 -40.15 -10.47 22.47
N ILE A 568 -39.04 -9.86 22.06
CA ILE A 568 -38.69 -9.69 20.63
C ILE A 568 -38.48 -11.04 19.95
N TYR A 569 -37.78 -11.97 20.61
CA TYR A 569 -37.56 -13.32 20.11
C TYR A 569 -38.87 -14.08 19.92
N SER A 570 -39.85 -13.91 20.84
CA SER A 570 -41.17 -14.51 20.71
C SER A 570 -42.02 -13.96 19.54
N MET A 571 -41.69 -12.77 19.02
CA MET A 571 -42.39 -12.14 17.90
C MET A 571 -41.80 -12.48 16.52
N ASN A 572 -40.56 -12.98 16.47
CA ASN A 572 -39.85 -13.21 15.22
C ASN A 572 -40.13 -14.61 14.64
N ASN A 573 -40.59 -14.67 13.39
CA ASN A 573 -40.79 -15.93 12.68
C ASN A 573 -39.53 -16.42 11.94
N ASN A 574 -38.56 -15.54 11.66
CA ASN A 574 -37.38 -15.85 10.85
C ASN A 574 -36.07 -15.86 11.66
N LYS A 575 -35.77 -16.99 12.30
CA LYS A 575 -34.59 -17.16 13.16
C LYS A 575 -33.24 -17.06 12.42
N LYS A 576 -33.20 -17.38 11.11
CA LYS A 576 -31.98 -17.25 10.28
C LYS A 576 -31.56 -15.79 10.08
N LEU A 577 -32.53 -14.88 10.03
CA LEU A 577 -32.31 -13.43 9.88
C LEU A 577 -31.54 -12.85 11.08
N LEU A 578 -31.92 -13.25 12.31
CA LEU A 578 -31.26 -12.87 13.57
C LEU A 578 -29.77 -13.18 13.55
N LYS A 579 -29.40 -14.40 13.15
CA LYS A 579 -28.00 -14.83 13.05
C LYS A 579 -27.22 -13.97 12.04
N SER A 580 -27.81 -13.72 10.86
CA SER A 580 -27.16 -12.89 9.84
C SER A 580 -26.95 -11.44 10.30
N ILE A 581 -27.80 -10.89 11.17
CA ILE A 581 -27.66 -9.52 11.69
C ILE A 581 -26.52 -9.47 12.71
N LEU A 582 -26.45 -10.43 13.64
CA LEU A 582 -25.39 -10.56 14.64
C LEU A 582 -24.00 -10.81 14.01
N GLU A 583 -23.95 -11.48 12.85
CA GLU A 583 -22.70 -11.71 12.11
C GLU A 583 -22.18 -10.45 11.41
N LYS A 584 -23.05 -9.47 11.10
CA LYS A 584 -22.72 -8.28 10.28
C LYS A 584 -22.59 -6.97 11.06
N SER A 585 -22.82 -7.00 12.35
CA SER A 585 -22.80 -5.85 13.25
C SER A 585 -21.38 -5.32 13.54
N ALA A 586 -21.22 -3.98 13.54
CA ALA A 586 -19.94 -3.32 13.79
C ALA A 586 -19.52 -3.27 15.28
N ASN A 587 -20.46 -3.35 16.22
CA ASN A 587 -20.22 -3.18 17.65
C ASN A 587 -19.94 -4.52 18.37
N ALA A 588 -18.71 -5.01 18.27
CA ALA A 588 -18.27 -6.34 18.73
C ALA A 588 -18.59 -6.67 20.21
N LEU A 589 -18.70 -5.66 21.08
CA LEU A 589 -18.97 -5.86 22.50
C LEU A 589 -20.46 -6.11 22.77
N THR A 590 -21.32 -5.24 22.25
CA THR A 590 -22.79 -5.41 22.36
C THR A 590 -23.26 -6.68 21.68
N THR A 591 -22.58 -7.08 20.59
CA THR A 591 -22.92 -8.28 19.84
C THR A 591 -22.50 -9.53 20.56
N LEU A 592 -21.36 -9.52 21.25
CA LEU A 592 -20.94 -10.62 22.11
C LEU A 592 -21.95 -10.82 23.24
N LEU A 593 -22.38 -9.73 23.90
CA LEU A 593 -23.39 -9.81 24.98
C LEU A 593 -24.71 -10.36 24.45
N LEU A 594 -25.19 -9.82 23.32
CA LEU A 594 -26.45 -10.25 22.72
C LEU A 594 -26.39 -11.69 22.22
N THR A 595 -25.22 -12.14 21.72
CA THR A 595 -25.00 -13.54 21.31
C THR A 595 -24.98 -14.48 22.50
N LEU A 596 -24.39 -14.07 23.63
CA LEU A 596 -24.43 -14.83 24.89
C LEU A 596 -25.86 -14.92 25.45
N ILE A 597 -26.65 -13.84 25.37
CA ILE A 597 -28.08 -13.86 25.70
C ILE A 597 -28.84 -14.78 24.75
N PHE A 598 -28.54 -14.74 23.44
CA PHE A 598 -29.18 -15.57 22.43
C PHE A 598 -28.93 -17.08 22.67
N ARG A 599 -27.73 -17.44 23.15
CA ARG A 599 -27.37 -18.81 23.57
C ARG A 599 -28.33 -19.39 24.62
N LEU A 600 -29.02 -18.56 25.41
CA LEU A 600 -29.98 -19.01 26.43
C LEU A 600 -31.32 -19.47 25.85
N TYR A 601 -31.69 -18.99 24.66
CA TYR A 601 -33.03 -19.17 24.07
C TYR A 601 -33.07 -20.12 22.87
N ASP A 602 -31.92 -20.44 22.27
CA ASP A 602 -31.83 -21.33 21.12
C ASP A 602 -30.64 -22.31 21.24
N ASN A 603 -30.97 -23.58 21.48
CA ASN A 603 -29.98 -24.67 21.61
C ASN A 603 -29.62 -25.31 20.26
N GLU A 604 -30.36 -25.02 19.18
CA GLU A 604 -30.15 -25.67 17.87
C GLU A 604 -29.05 -24.99 17.05
N MET A 605 -28.80 -23.70 17.30
CA MET A 605 -27.80 -22.91 16.59
C MET A 605 -26.42 -23.05 17.26
N ASN A 606 -25.43 -23.55 16.53
CA ASN A 606 -24.03 -23.61 16.99
C ASN A 606 -23.40 -22.20 17.02
N LEU A 607 -23.76 -21.41 18.04
CA LEU A 607 -23.27 -20.05 18.28
C LEU A 607 -21.84 -20.02 18.83
N THR A 608 -21.30 -21.18 19.22
CA THR A 608 -19.95 -21.33 19.78
C THR A 608 -18.87 -20.78 18.85
N ILE A 609 -19.02 -20.95 17.54
CA ILE A 609 -18.11 -20.41 16.53
C ILE A 609 -18.22 -18.87 16.48
N LEU A 610 -19.44 -18.33 16.55
CA LEU A 610 -19.67 -16.89 16.53
C LEU A 610 -19.13 -16.22 17.80
N VAL A 611 -19.33 -16.83 18.97
CA VAL A 611 -18.77 -16.38 20.24
C VAL A 611 -17.24 -16.38 20.19
N ARG A 612 -16.60 -17.43 19.65
CA ARG A 612 -15.14 -17.48 19.45
C ARG A 612 -14.62 -16.40 18.50
N ARG A 613 -15.36 -16.11 17.42
CA ARG A 613 -15.01 -15.04 16.48
C ARG A 613 -15.10 -13.66 17.14
N LEU A 614 -16.17 -13.41 17.87
CA LEU A 614 -16.39 -12.15 18.59
C LEU A 614 -15.39 -11.96 19.75
N SER A 615 -15.06 -13.02 20.48
CA SER A 615 -14.04 -12.95 21.53
C SER A 615 -12.64 -12.71 20.96
N ALA A 616 -12.30 -13.35 19.83
CA ALA A 616 -11.06 -13.08 19.10
C ALA A 616 -10.98 -11.62 18.62
N LEU A 617 -12.08 -11.08 18.09
CA LEU A 617 -12.20 -9.68 17.67
C LEU A 617 -11.92 -8.71 18.82
N VAL A 618 -12.56 -8.93 19.97
CA VAL A 618 -12.38 -8.12 21.17
C VAL A 618 -10.96 -8.23 21.72
N ALA A 619 -10.37 -9.44 21.74
CA ALA A 619 -8.99 -9.66 22.16
C ALA A 619 -7.98 -8.93 21.26
N ILE A 620 -8.15 -9.02 19.94
CA ILE A 620 -7.32 -8.32 18.94
C ILE A 620 -7.48 -6.81 19.06
N GLN A 621 -8.71 -6.31 19.26
CA GLN A 621 -8.96 -4.89 19.48
C GLN A 621 -8.28 -4.40 20.76
N ASN A 622 -8.33 -5.17 21.85
CA ASN A 622 -7.63 -4.86 23.10
C ASN A 622 -6.11 -4.88 22.91
N LEU A 623 -5.58 -5.83 22.15
CA LEU A 623 -4.17 -5.86 21.78
C LEU A 623 -3.81 -4.59 20.99
N TYR A 624 -4.60 -4.22 19.97
CA TYR A 624 -4.42 -2.99 19.20
C TYR A 624 -4.51 -1.71 20.06
N LEU A 625 -5.48 -1.62 20.96
CA LEU A 625 -5.61 -0.45 21.87
C LEU A 625 -4.45 -0.37 22.87
N SER A 626 -3.96 -1.50 23.37
CA SER A 626 -2.76 -1.55 24.19
C SER A 626 -1.51 -1.08 23.44
N ILE A 627 -1.48 -1.26 22.11
CA ILE A 627 -0.44 -0.70 21.24
C ILE A 627 -0.59 0.83 21.14
N LYS A 628 -1.82 1.33 20.99
CA LYS A 628 -2.11 2.76 20.77
C LYS A 628 -1.92 3.66 22.00
N ASN A 629 -2.18 3.15 23.22
CA ASN A 629 -2.21 3.97 24.44
C ASN A 629 -0.84 4.33 25.03
N ASN A 630 0.27 3.77 24.53
CA ASN A 630 1.62 4.10 24.96
C ASN A 630 2.25 5.12 23.97
N ASN A 631 2.03 6.41 24.25
CA ASN A 631 2.41 7.60 23.48
C ASN A 631 3.77 7.52 22.75
N GLU A 632 3.77 7.76 21.44
CA GLU A 632 4.21 9.03 20.81
C GLU A 632 3.73 9.03 19.35
N SER A 633 3.38 10.22 18.86
CA SER A 633 2.83 10.56 17.53
C SER A 633 3.06 9.51 16.43
N ILE A 634 2.04 8.71 16.13
CA ILE A 634 1.96 7.97 14.88
C ILE A 634 0.81 8.55 14.07
N ASP A 635 1.14 9.29 13.02
CA ASP A 635 0.24 9.59 11.90
C ASP A 635 -0.02 8.30 11.10
N PHE A 636 -0.61 7.30 11.75
CA PHE A 636 -1.47 6.39 11.02
C PHE A 636 -2.70 7.22 10.70
N LYS A 637 -2.90 7.55 9.42
CA LYS A 637 -4.19 8.04 8.94
C LYS A 637 -5.25 7.21 9.63
N SER A 638 -6.08 7.90 10.40
CA SER A 638 -7.23 7.41 11.12
C SER A 638 -8.29 6.88 10.15
N ASN A 639 -7.93 5.91 9.32
CA ASN A 639 -8.90 4.99 8.79
C ASN A 639 -9.17 4.07 9.96
N GLU A 640 -10.34 4.22 10.54
CA GLU A 640 -10.86 3.43 11.64
C GLU A 640 -10.44 1.97 11.48
N PHE A 641 -9.80 1.41 12.51
CA PHE A 641 -9.62 -0.03 12.66
C PHE A 641 -11.02 -0.65 12.78
N THR A 642 -11.68 -0.82 11.63
CA THR A 642 -12.96 -1.48 11.54
C THR A 642 -12.70 -2.98 11.47
N VAL A 643 -13.53 -3.76 12.17
CA VAL A 643 -13.57 -5.23 12.09
C VAL A 643 -13.52 -5.72 10.63
N GLU A 644 -14.14 -4.98 9.72
CA GLU A 644 -14.10 -5.16 8.27
C GLU A 644 -12.67 -5.13 7.68
N SER A 645 -11.80 -4.23 8.13
CA SER A 645 -10.44 -4.12 7.61
C SER A 645 -9.56 -5.32 7.97
N ILE A 646 -9.65 -5.85 9.19
CA ILE A 646 -8.77 -6.93 9.68
C ILE A 646 -9.31 -8.33 9.36
N PHE A 647 -10.63 -8.54 9.38
CA PHE A 647 -11.20 -9.87 9.17
C PHE A 647 -11.81 -10.07 7.79
N ILE A 648 -12.23 -9.00 7.11
CA ILE A 648 -12.84 -9.08 5.76
C ILE A 648 -11.83 -8.71 4.67
N LYS A 649 -10.93 -7.74 4.88
CA LYS A 649 -9.95 -7.31 3.85
C LYS A 649 -8.55 -7.90 3.96
N HIS A 650 -8.10 -8.32 5.14
CA HIS A 650 -6.73 -8.80 5.37
C HIS A 650 -6.72 -10.18 6.05
N ARG A 651 -5.80 -11.08 5.65
CA ARG A 651 -5.58 -12.37 6.35
C ARG A 651 -4.87 -12.13 7.69
N TYR A 652 -4.81 -13.15 8.56
CA TYR A 652 -4.09 -13.12 9.84
C TYR A 652 -2.61 -12.67 9.73
N ASP A 653 -2.02 -12.73 8.54
CA ASP A 653 -0.69 -12.21 8.21
C ASP A 653 -0.50 -10.72 8.57
N TYR A 654 -1.49 -9.89 8.26
CA TYR A 654 -1.41 -8.45 8.55
C TYR A 654 -1.44 -8.17 10.05
N LEU A 655 -2.23 -8.95 10.79
CA LEU A 655 -2.28 -8.91 12.25
C LEU A 655 -0.91 -9.27 12.83
N LEU A 656 -0.32 -10.39 12.37
CA LEU A 656 1.03 -10.81 12.77
C LEU A 656 2.08 -9.74 12.42
N GLU A 657 1.94 -9.09 11.26
CA GLU A 657 2.85 -8.01 10.87
C GLU A 657 2.81 -6.82 11.85
N LEU A 658 1.61 -6.38 12.22
CA LEU A 658 1.44 -5.29 13.20
C LEU A 658 2.03 -5.65 14.56
N ILE A 659 1.77 -6.87 15.03
CA ILE A 659 2.29 -7.36 16.31
C ILE A 659 3.82 -7.39 16.29
N THR A 660 4.41 -7.99 15.25
CA THR A 660 5.86 -8.09 15.10
C THR A 660 6.53 -6.71 15.08
N ARG A 661 5.96 -5.73 14.37
CA ARG A 661 6.50 -4.36 14.34
C ARG A 661 6.58 -3.76 15.75
N ARG A 662 5.55 -3.94 16.58
CA ARG A 662 5.57 -3.44 17.96
C ARG A 662 6.51 -4.25 18.87
N MET A 663 6.62 -5.57 18.69
CA MET A 663 7.60 -6.37 19.43
C MET A 663 9.02 -5.87 19.25
N MET A 664 9.35 -5.39 18.04
CA MET A 664 10.64 -4.76 17.78
C MET A 664 10.83 -3.44 18.55
N GLU A 665 9.79 -2.61 18.66
CA GLU A 665 9.85 -1.33 19.38
C GLU A 665 9.98 -1.51 20.90
N VAL A 666 9.34 -2.54 21.46
CA VAL A 666 9.43 -2.88 22.90
C VAL A 666 10.73 -3.64 23.23
N SER A 667 11.58 -3.90 22.24
CA SER A 667 12.85 -4.65 22.39
C SER A 667 12.69 -6.04 23.04
N MET A 668 11.59 -6.74 22.73
CA MET A 668 11.31 -8.07 23.26
C MET A 668 12.34 -9.11 22.78
N GLU A 669 12.87 -9.90 23.70
CA GLU A 669 13.74 -11.04 23.36
C GLU A 669 12.95 -12.23 22.81
N PRO A 670 13.54 -13.04 21.90
CA PRO A 670 12.88 -14.23 21.34
C PRO A 670 12.49 -15.29 22.40
N SER A 671 13.21 -15.34 23.52
CA SER A 671 12.96 -16.24 24.66
C SER A 671 11.52 -16.14 25.18
N TYR A 672 10.93 -14.94 25.19
CA TYR A 672 9.56 -14.71 25.66
C TYR A 672 8.47 -15.30 24.77
N LEU A 673 8.74 -15.47 23.46
CA LEU A 673 7.77 -16.11 22.57
C LEU A 673 7.67 -17.61 22.82
N VAL A 674 8.76 -18.19 23.32
CA VAL A 674 8.93 -19.64 23.54
C VAL A 674 8.55 -20.04 24.98
N ILE A 675 8.90 -19.23 25.98
CA ILE A 675 8.64 -19.53 27.40
C ILE A 675 7.26 -19.00 27.80
N VAL A 676 6.34 -19.92 28.10
CA VAL A 676 5.06 -19.61 28.77
C VAL A 676 5.35 -19.48 30.27
N SER A 677 5.83 -18.33 30.75
CA SER A 677 5.94 -18.11 32.19
C SER A 677 4.60 -17.57 32.73
N ASN A 678 4.08 -18.23 33.76
CA ASN A 678 2.93 -17.77 34.56
C ASN A 678 3.34 -16.65 35.55
N ASP A 679 4.36 -15.86 35.22
CA ASP A 679 4.88 -14.85 36.14
C ASP A 679 3.86 -13.73 36.35
N SER A 680 3.64 -13.34 37.60
CA SER A 680 2.70 -12.29 38.00
C SER A 680 3.12 -10.86 37.59
N ASN A 681 4.30 -10.70 36.97
CA ASN A 681 4.88 -9.42 36.55
C ASN A 681 4.86 -9.24 35.01
N LEU A 682 3.79 -9.66 34.33
CA LEU A 682 3.64 -9.47 32.89
C LEU A 682 3.17 -8.04 32.57
N ASN A 683 3.83 -7.37 31.62
CA ASN A 683 3.37 -6.08 31.09
C ASN A 683 2.01 -6.23 30.40
N SER A 684 1.21 -5.14 30.34
CA SER A 684 -0.15 -5.16 29.74
C SER A 684 -0.20 -5.77 28.32
N PHE A 685 0.84 -5.53 27.52
CA PHE A 685 1.01 -6.13 26.19
C PHE A 685 1.24 -7.65 26.23
N GLN A 686 2.04 -8.14 27.19
CA GLN A 686 2.34 -9.57 27.34
C GLN A 686 1.11 -10.35 27.80
N SER A 687 0.35 -9.81 28.76
CA SER A 687 -0.92 -10.40 29.20
C SER A 687 -1.95 -10.49 28.07
N ASN A 688 -1.95 -9.53 27.14
CA ASN A 688 -2.84 -9.55 25.98
C ASN A 688 -2.41 -10.59 24.92
N ILE A 689 -1.11 -10.84 24.73
CA ILE A 689 -0.61 -11.92 23.85
C ILE A 689 -1.00 -13.29 24.43
N LEU A 690 -0.87 -13.48 25.75
CA LEU A 690 -1.25 -14.74 26.41
C LEU A 690 -2.76 -14.99 26.30
N LEU A 691 -3.57 -13.95 26.41
CA LEU A 691 -5.02 -14.03 26.18
C LEU A 691 -5.35 -14.34 24.72
N CYS A 692 -4.64 -13.74 23.76
CA CYS A 692 -4.79 -14.09 22.34
C CYS A 692 -4.41 -15.54 22.05
N ARG A 693 -3.39 -16.10 22.72
CA ARG A 693 -3.02 -17.53 22.62
C ARG A 693 -4.10 -18.48 23.11
N GLN A 694 -4.86 -18.10 24.14
CA GLN A 694 -5.98 -18.91 24.63
C GLN A 694 -7.13 -19.00 23.63
N ILE A 695 -7.30 -17.96 22.79
CA ILE A 695 -8.42 -17.87 21.83
C ILE A 695 -8.00 -18.31 20.41
N LEU A 696 -6.77 -18.00 20.00
CA LEU A 696 -6.19 -18.27 18.67
C LEU A 696 -4.85 -19.03 18.84
N PRO A 697 -4.89 -20.28 19.32
CA PRO A 697 -3.70 -21.05 19.68
C PRO A 697 -2.78 -21.30 18.48
N HIS A 698 -3.32 -21.47 17.28
CA HIS A 698 -2.52 -21.76 16.10
C HIS A 698 -1.90 -20.50 15.48
N THR A 699 -2.64 -19.38 15.46
CA THR A 699 -2.14 -18.10 14.94
C THR A 699 -0.98 -17.56 15.80
N PHE A 700 -1.09 -17.72 17.11
CA PHE A 700 -0.09 -17.25 18.09
C PHE A 700 0.87 -18.36 18.55
N GLU A 701 1.00 -19.43 17.76
CA GLU A 701 1.97 -20.48 18.02
C GLU A 701 3.41 -19.87 18.06
N PRO A 702 4.27 -20.26 19.03
CA PRO A 702 5.63 -19.73 19.14
C PRO A 702 6.42 -19.73 17.82
N THR A 703 6.37 -20.85 17.09
CA THR A 703 7.11 -21.04 15.84
C THR A 703 6.62 -20.06 14.77
N VAL A 704 5.30 -19.89 14.64
CA VAL A 704 4.70 -18.96 13.69
C VAL A 704 5.14 -17.53 14.00
N LEU A 705 5.04 -17.10 15.28
CA LEU A 705 5.50 -15.77 15.67
C LEU A 705 6.99 -15.54 15.40
N LEU A 706 7.85 -16.52 15.64
CA LEU A 706 9.29 -16.44 15.36
C LEU A 706 9.58 -16.28 13.86
N VAL A 707 8.84 -17.00 13.00
CA VAL A 707 8.94 -16.90 11.53
C VAL A 707 8.61 -15.49 11.06
N TYR A 708 7.47 -14.94 11.47
CA TYR A 708 7.06 -13.58 11.10
C TYR A 708 8.01 -12.53 11.67
N CYS A 709 8.45 -12.71 12.93
CA CYS A 709 9.45 -11.84 13.55
C CYS A 709 10.74 -11.78 12.73
N SER A 710 11.33 -12.94 12.40
CA SER A 710 12.54 -12.98 11.58
C SER A 710 12.33 -12.33 10.21
N TRP A 711 11.25 -12.67 9.49
CA TRP A 711 10.97 -12.16 8.15
C TRP A 711 10.76 -10.65 8.11
N ILE A 712 9.96 -10.10 9.01
CA ILE A 712 9.63 -8.67 9.02
C ILE A 712 10.85 -7.84 9.44
N CYS A 713 11.65 -8.31 10.39
CA CYS A 713 12.92 -7.67 10.74
C CYS A 713 13.83 -7.55 9.51
N MET A 714 13.97 -8.64 8.74
CA MET A 714 14.75 -8.65 7.50
C MET A 714 14.15 -7.74 6.42
N THR A 715 12.82 -7.69 6.34
CA THR A 715 12.08 -6.82 5.40
C THR A 715 12.33 -5.34 5.71
N ILE A 716 12.28 -4.95 6.99
CA ILE A 716 12.50 -3.58 7.43
C ILE A 716 13.97 -3.20 7.28
N TRP A 717 14.90 -4.10 7.60
CA TRP A 717 16.32 -3.94 7.28
C TRP A 717 16.53 -3.64 5.79
N HIS A 718 15.91 -4.42 4.90
CA HIS A 718 16.04 -4.20 3.46
C HIS A 718 15.46 -2.86 3.01
N LYS A 719 14.28 -2.48 3.53
CA LYS A 719 13.65 -1.18 3.22
C LYS A 719 14.49 0.01 3.68
N GLN A 720 15.05 -0.04 4.90
CA GLN A 720 15.91 1.01 5.42
C GLN A 720 17.17 1.22 4.57
N LEU A 721 17.73 0.14 4.00
CA LEU A 721 18.90 0.23 3.13
C LEU A 721 18.59 0.88 1.77
N ILE A 722 17.41 0.63 1.19
CA ILE A 722 17.04 1.18 -0.13
C ILE A 722 16.58 2.64 -0.03
N SER A 723 15.85 3.01 1.02
CA SER A 723 15.25 4.34 1.18
C SER A 723 15.65 5.02 2.50
N PRO A 724 16.89 5.53 2.64
CA PRO A 724 17.36 6.16 3.87
C PRO A 724 16.69 7.51 4.19
N THR A 725 16.07 8.17 3.19
CA THR A 725 15.51 9.53 3.32
C THR A 725 14.02 9.60 3.64
N ASN A 726 13.31 8.47 3.62
CA ASN A 726 11.92 8.38 4.05
C ASN A 726 11.86 7.46 5.27
N PRO A 727 11.94 7.99 6.50
CA PRO A 727 11.56 7.20 7.66
C PRO A 727 10.08 6.87 7.50
N THR A 728 9.77 5.68 7.01
CA THR A 728 8.41 5.16 6.98
C THR A 728 7.97 4.92 8.41
N SER A 729 7.54 5.96 9.14
CA SER A 729 6.79 5.96 10.42
C SER A 729 7.15 4.92 11.50
N VAL A 730 8.29 4.25 11.37
CA VAL A 730 8.82 3.21 12.26
C VAL A 730 10.10 3.83 12.78
N THR A 731 9.94 4.58 13.85
CA THR A 731 11.00 5.06 14.73
C THR A 731 11.61 3.86 15.46
N THR A 732 12.22 2.93 14.73
CA THR A 732 13.18 2.02 15.35
C THR A 732 14.45 2.83 15.56
N THR A 733 14.80 3.11 16.82
CA THR A 733 16.09 3.68 17.26
C THR A 733 17.30 2.81 16.90
N ARG A 734 17.06 1.66 16.28
CA ARG A 734 18.03 0.62 15.93
C ARG A 734 18.63 0.88 14.56
N THR A 735 19.93 0.63 14.46
CA THR A 735 20.66 0.73 13.20
C THR A 735 20.27 -0.42 12.26
N PRO A 736 20.52 -0.31 10.94
CA PRO A 736 20.23 -1.42 10.01
C PRO A 736 20.91 -2.73 10.43
N ILE A 737 22.15 -2.67 10.94
CA ILE A 737 22.86 -3.88 11.36
C ILE A 737 22.22 -4.54 12.59
N ASP A 738 21.65 -3.74 13.51
CA ASP A 738 20.91 -4.28 14.66
C ASP A 738 19.65 -5.04 14.24
N LEU A 739 18.93 -4.54 13.23
CA LEU A 739 17.75 -5.23 12.68
C LEU A 739 18.12 -6.54 12.00
N PHE A 740 19.25 -6.57 11.29
CA PHE A 740 19.78 -7.80 10.69
C PHE A 740 20.13 -8.83 11.78
N ASN A 741 20.88 -8.42 12.81
CA ASN A 741 21.24 -9.29 13.92
C ASN A 741 20.02 -9.82 14.66
N LEU A 742 19.02 -8.97 14.88
CA LEU A 742 17.78 -9.34 15.56
C LEU A 742 16.91 -10.30 14.73
N SER A 743 16.87 -10.14 13.40
CA SER A 743 16.24 -11.13 12.51
C SER A 743 16.89 -12.51 12.64
N LEU A 744 18.23 -12.55 12.72
CA LEU A 744 18.98 -13.80 12.91
C LEU A 744 18.80 -14.39 14.32
N LEU A 745 18.64 -13.55 15.35
CA LEU A 745 18.30 -14.02 16.69
C LEU A 745 16.96 -14.75 16.67
N PHE A 746 15.89 -14.16 16.11
CA PHE A 746 14.59 -14.83 15.99
C PHE A 746 14.68 -16.13 15.17
N TYR A 747 15.42 -16.10 14.05
CA TYR A 747 15.67 -17.27 13.21
C TYR A 747 16.33 -18.42 13.99
N ASN A 748 17.34 -18.10 14.82
CA ASN A 748 18.09 -19.09 15.58
C ASN A 748 17.27 -19.76 16.69
N HIS A 749 16.26 -19.07 17.22
CA HIS A 749 15.35 -19.62 18.24
C HIS A 749 14.27 -20.57 17.67
N ILE A 750 14.12 -20.69 16.34
CA ILE A 750 13.20 -21.66 15.74
C ILE A 750 13.71 -23.08 16.02
N GLN A 751 12.94 -23.88 16.74
CA GLN A 751 13.35 -25.24 17.14
C GLN A 751 13.09 -26.28 16.04
N ILE A 752 12.07 -26.05 15.20
CA ILE A 752 11.67 -26.98 14.14
C ILE A 752 12.63 -26.88 12.96
N GLY A 753 13.44 -27.92 12.73
CA GLY A 753 14.51 -27.95 11.73
C GLY A 753 14.04 -27.65 10.30
N ILE A 754 12.94 -28.26 9.85
CA ILE A 754 12.37 -28.06 8.51
C ILE A 754 11.93 -26.60 8.30
N VAL A 755 11.22 -26.02 9.27
CA VAL A 755 10.75 -24.62 9.21
C VAL A 755 11.93 -23.67 9.18
N LYS A 756 12.95 -23.91 10.01
CA LYS A 756 14.19 -23.14 10.04
C LYS A 756 14.89 -23.21 8.68
N GLN A 757 15.08 -24.40 8.11
CA GLN A 757 15.70 -24.58 6.80
C GLN A 757 14.92 -23.86 5.69
N ASN A 758 13.61 -24.00 5.67
CA ASN A 758 12.77 -23.42 4.63
C ASN A 758 12.73 -21.89 4.73
N LEU A 759 12.59 -21.35 5.93
CA LEU A 759 12.69 -19.90 6.17
C LEU A 759 14.09 -19.39 5.80
N GLY A 760 15.15 -20.12 6.15
CA GLY A 760 16.52 -19.78 5.80
C GLY A 760 16.73 -19.67 4.29
N THR A 761 16.14 -20.61 3.54
CA THR A 761 16.14 -20.60 2.07
C THR A 761 15.44 -19.34 1.52
N LEU A 762 14.28 -18.99 2.05
CA LEU A 762 13.55 -17.77 1.68
C LEU A 762 14.33 -16.49 2.01
N LEU A 763 14.89 -16.38 3.23
CA LEU A 763 15.69 -15.23 3.65
C LEU A 763 16.95 -15.07 2.78
N TRP A 764 17.62 -16.18 2.46
CA TRP A 764 18.77 -16.21 1.56
C TRP A 764 18.41 -15.67 0.17
N HIS A 765 17.38 -16.25 -0.46
CA HIS A 765 17.00 -15.89 -1.83
C HIS A 765 16.45 -14.47 -1.95
N THR A 766 15.68 -14.02 -0.97
CA THR A 766 15.00 -12.72 -1.02
C THR A 766 15.93 -11.56 -0.67
N TYR A 767 16.73 -11.70 0.39
CA TYR A 767 17.42 -10.55 0.99
C TYR A 767 18.95 -10.64 0.98
N MET A 768 19.53 -11.83 1.19
CA MET A 768 20.99 -11.96 1.38
C MET A 768 21.75 -12.16 0.06
N ARG A 769 21.28 -13.08 -0.80
CA ARG A 769 21.91 -13.46 -2.07
C ARG A 769 22.21 -12.26 -2.98
N PRO A 770 21.30 -11.31 -3.23
CA PRO A 770 21.57 -10.18 -4.15
C PRO A 770 22.79 -9.33 -3.73
N ARG A 771 23.00 -9.17 -2.42
CA ARG A 771 24.13 -8.38 -1.88
C ARG A 771 25.44 -9.14 -1.98
N ILE A 772 25.44 -10.45 -1.67
CA ILE A 772 26.65 -11.28 -1.74
C ILE A 772 27.10 -11.45 -3.20
N VAL A 773 26.16 -11.62 -4.14
CA VAL A 773 26.45 -11.64 -5.59
C VAL A 773 27.16 -10.35 -6.00
N THR A 774 26.58 -9.19 -5.66
CA THR A 774 27.13 -7.89 -6.01
C THR A 774 28.51 -7.66 -5.38
N LEU A 775 28.70 -8.02 -4.11
CA LEU A 775 29.98 -7.91 -3.43
C LEU A 775 31.06 -8.80 -4.07
N THR A 776 30.70 -10.04 -4.39
CA THR A 776 31.62 -11.00 -5.03
C THR A 776 32.06 -10.46 -6.38
N GLN A 777 31.14 -9.97 -7.21
CA GLN A 777 31.44 -9.39 -8.52
C GLN A 777 32.30 -8.13 -8.43
N LEU A 778 32.07 -7.28 -7.43
CA LEU A 778 32.89 -6.09 -7.17
C LEU A 778 34.33 -6.47 -6.82
N ILE A 779 34.53 -7.40 -5.89
CA ILE A 779 35.87 -7.85 -5.48
C ILE A 779 36.57 -8.59 -6.62
N GLU A 780 35.85 -9.42 -7.38
CA GLU A 780 36.38 -10.14 -8.54
C GLU A 780 36.92 -9.16 -9.62
N LYS A 781 36.16 -8.08 -9.89
CA LYS A 781 36.54 -7.07 -10.89
C LYS A 781 37.70 -6.19 -10.42
N ILE A 782 37.68 -5.77 -9.16
CA ILE A 782 38.66 -4.81 -8.61
C ILE A 782 39.95 -5.53 -8.17
N GLY A 783 39.85 -6.79 -7.75
CA GLY A 783 40.96 -7.59 -7.21
C GLY A 783 41.46 -7.14 -5.84
N LYS A 784 40.71 -6.30 -5.13
CA LYS A 784 40.99 -5.80 -3.77
C LYS A 784 39.67 -5.35 -3.14
N VAL A 785 39.69 -5.13 -1.83
CA VAL A 785 38.54 -4.60 -1.07
C VAL A 785 38.02 -3.30 -1.72
N PRO A 786 36.70 -3.20 -1.99
CA PRO A 786 36.11 -1.98 -2.55
C PRO A 786 36.17 -0.85 -1.52
N LYS A 787 36.35 0.39 -1.98
CA LYS A 787 36.33 1.55 -1.09
C LYS A 787 34.93 1.75 -0.50
N ASP A 788 34.85 2.26 0.72
CA ASP A 788 33.59 2.54 1.44
C ASP A 788 32.50 3.24 0.61
N ARG A 789 32.86 4.27 -0.18
CA ARG A 789 31.92 4.96 -1.10
C ARG A 789 31.32 4.04 -2.17
N LEU A 790 32.11 3.09 -2.68
CA LEU A 790 31.64 2.12 -3.68
C LEU A 790 30.76 1.06 -3.00
N CYS A 791 31.12 0.61 -1.79
CA CYS A 791 30.29 -0.27 -0.98
C CYS A 791 28.90 0.34 -0.75
N TYR A 792 28.84 1.59 -0.28
CA TYR A 792 27.56 2.25 -0.02
C TYR A 792 26.75 2.47 -1.31
N LYS A 793 27.41 2.78 -2.44
CA LYS A 793 26.73 3.02 -3.72
C LYS A 793 26.07 1.76 -4.29
N GLU A 794 26.75 0.61 -4.23
CA GLU A 794 26.31 -0.63 -4.90
C GLU A 794 25.58 -1.60 -3.93
N LEU A 795 25.89 -1.54 -2.63
CA LEU A 795 25.39 -2.49 -1.62
C LEU A 795 24.54 -1.82 -0.52
N HIS A 796 24.52 -0.48 -0.47
CA HIS A 796 23.86 0.33 0.57
C HIS A 796 24.37 0.11 2.00
N LEU A 797 25.51 -0.58 2.15
CA LEU A 797 26.18 -0.82 3.42
C LEU A 797 27.59 -0.22 3.36
N ASN A 798 28.03 0.36 4.47
CA ASN A 798 29.41 0.81 4.63
C ASN A 798 30.32 -0.40 4.83
N GLU A 799 31.63 -0.20 4.65
CA GLU A 799 32.67 -1.22 4.78
C GLU A 799 32.63 -1.92 6.13
N LYS A 800 32.46 -1.18 7.23
CA LYS A 800 32.32 -1.74 8.58
C LYS A 800 31.08 -2.62 8.72
N ASP A 801 29.93 -2.15 8.23
CA ASP A 801 28.67 -2.88 8.32
C ASP A 801 28.67 -4.12 7.42
N LEU A 802 29.37 -4.09 6.28
CA LEU A 802 29.59 -5.25 5.41
C LEU A 802 30.44 -6.32 6.08
N ILE A 803 31.48 -5.94 6.81
CA ILE A 803 32.30 -6.89 7.58
C ILE A 803 31.44 -7.58 8.64
N ILE A 804 30.67 -6.83 9.41
CA ILE A 804 29.75 -7.39 10.42
C ILE A 804 28.69 -8.27 9.74
N PHE A 805 28.12 -7.84 8.61
CA PHE A 805 27.15 -8.63 7.85
C PHE A 805 27.71 -9.99 7.42
N LEU A 806 28.93 -10.03 6.87
CA LEU A 806 29.57 -11.29 6.46
C LEU A 806 29.88 -12.19 7.66
N GLU A 807 30.38 -11.61 8.76
CA GLU A 807 30.67 -12.35 9.98
C GLU A 807 29.41 -12.99 10.57
N GLN A 808 28.31 -12.24 10.63
CA GLN A 808 27.03 -12.68 11.15
C GLN A 808 26.37 -13.72 10.24
N LEU A 809 26.53 -13.59 8.92
CA LEU A 809 26.12 -14.61 7.97
C LEU A 809 26.83 -15.94 8.23
N SER A 810 28.17 -15.96 8.35
CA SER A 810 28.88 -17.21 8.59
C SER A 810 28.58 -17.76 10.00
N LYS A 811 28.67 -16.93 11.03
CA LYS A 811 28.59 -17.39 12.43
C LYS A 811 27.18 -17.77 12.88
N ASN A 812 26.18 -16.98 12.49
CA ASN A 812 24.82 -17.09 13.03
C ASN A 812 23.78 -17.58 12.03
N PHE A 813 23.99 -17.41 10.73
CA PHE A 813 23.06 -17.90 9.72
C PHE A 813 23.50 -19.26 9.14
N PHE A 814 24.68 -19.35 8.51
CA PHE A 814 25.14 -20.57 7.86
C PHE A 814 25.39 -21.71 8.84
N ASN A 815 26.01 -21.46 10.00
CA ASN A 815 26.17 -22.49 11.03
C ASN A 815 24.82 -23.12 11.44
N THR A 816 23.83 -22.30 11.81
CA THR A 816 22.52 -22.81 12.25
C THR A 816 21.69 -23.38 11.10
N PHE A 817 21.86 -22.87 9.89
CA PHE A 817 21.22 -23.38 8.69
C PHE A 817 21.79 -24.76 8.30
N ILE A 818 23.11 -24.94 8.32
CA ILE A 818 23.79 -26.22 8.12
C ILE A 818 23.36 -27.22 9.19
N ASP A 819 23.37 -26.81 10.46
CA ASP A 819 22.91 -27.66 11.57
C ASP A 819 21.46 -28.10 11.39
N SER A 820 20.58 -27.23 10.86
CA SER A 820 19.18 -27.58 10.59
C SER A 820 19.00 -28.59 9.45
N ILE A 821 19.91 -28.58 8.47
CA ILE A 821 19.90 -29.52 7.33
C ILE A 821 20.34 -30.92 7.80
N TYR A 822 21.38 -31.01 8.63
CA TYR A 822 21.96 -32.29 9.04
C TYR A 822 21.28 -32.93 10.26
N ASN A 823 20.59 -32.16 11.11
CA ASN A 823 19.90 -32.67 12.31
C ASN A 823 18.38 -32.86 12.11
N GLN A 824 17.93 -33.07 10.86
CA GLN A 824 16.50 -33.19 10.55
C GLN A 824 15.88 -34.44 11.18
N LEU A 825 14.84 -34.27 11.99
CA LEU A 825 13.88 -35.32 12.32
C LEU A 825 12.90 -35.45 11.14
N ASN A 826 12.60 -36.67 10.70
CA ASN A 826 11.79 -36.98 9.50
C ASN A 826 10.29 -36.60 9.62
N GLU A 827 9.88 -35.88 10.65
CA GLU A 827 8.48 -35.52 10.86
C GLU A 827 8.19 -34.12 10.29
N ILE A 828 7.26 -34.07 9.33
CA ILE A 828 6.78 -32.81 8.75
C ILE A 828 5.80 -32.19 9.77
N PRO A 829 6.08 -30.97 10.28
CA PRO A 829 5.18 -30.30 11.21
C PRO A 829 3.87 -29.95 10.49
N ILE A 830 2.73 -30.25 11.13
CA ILE A 830 1.42 -29.85 10.64
C ILE A 830 0.99 -28.60 11.41
N PHE A 831 0.96 -27.47 10.71
CA PHE A 831 0.39 -26.23 11.23
C PHE A 831 -1.09 -26.17 10.89
N ASN A 832 -1.94 -26.13 11.91
CA ASN A 832 -3.37 -25.92 11.72
C ASN A 832 -3.66 -24.42 11.61
N SER A 833 -4.80 -24.06 11.00
CA SER A 833 -5.35 -22.72 11.04
C SER A 833 -6.47 -22.66 12.09
N ASP A 834 -6.58 -21.59 12.88
CA ASP A 834 -7.75 -21.41 13.72
C ASP A 834 -9.04 -21.29 12.87
N ASP A 835 -10.12 -21.95 13.29
CA ASP A 835 -11.44 -21.99 12.60
C ASP A 835 -12.01 -20.59 12.28
N VAL A 836 -11.56 -19.59 13.03
CA VAL A 836 -11.90 -18.18 12.86
C VAL A 836 -11.47 -17.64 11.48
N TRP A 837 -10.35 -18.12 10.92
CA TRP A 837 -9.79 -17.64 9.65
C TRP A 837 -10.30 -18.37 8.42
N GLN A 838 -10.99 -19.50 8.60
CA GLN A 838 -11.59 -20.25 7.50
C GLN A 838 -12.88 -19.55 7.06
N SER A 839 -12.83 -18.78 5.97
CA SER A 839 -14.02 -18.14 5.40
C SER A 839 -14.66 -19.01 4.31
N ASN A 840 -15.99 -19.23 4.45
CA ASN A 840 -16.96 -19.60 3.40
C ASN A 840 -17.03 -21.05 2.86
N ALA A 841 -16.59 -22.08 3.58
CA ALA A 841 -16.89 -23.46 3.15
C ALA A 841 -18.36 -23.91 3.39
N ILE A 842 -19.12 -23.23 4.27
CA ILE A 842 -20.48 -23.68 4.67
C ILE A 842 -21.62 -23.02 3.87
N VAL A 843 -21.36 -21.92 3.15
CA VAL A 843 -22.44 -21.17 2.46
C VAL A 843 -22.69 -21.65 1.02
N ALA A 844 -21.82 -22.48 0.45
CA ALA A 844 -21.97 -22.96 -0.93
C ALA A 844 -22.88 -24.20 -1.08
N SER A 845 -23.43 -24.76 0.01
CA SER A 845 -24.27 -25.96 -0.07
C SER A 845 -25.41 -25.94 0.94
N SER A 846 -26.49 -25.22 0.64
CA SER A 846 -27.88 -25.71 0.68
C SER A 846 -28.89 -24.57 0.64
N ASP A 847 -29.87 -24.75 -0.25
CA ASP A 847 -31.17 -24.08 -0.40
C ASP A 847 -31.26 -22.80 -1.26
N PRO A 848 -32.07 -22.83 -2.34
CA PRO A 848 -32.35 -21.66 -3.17
C PRO A 848 -33.42 -20.76 -2.52
N ALA A 849 -33.07 -19.48 -2.41
CA ALA A 849 -33.94 -18.30 -2.42
C ALA A 849 -35.38 -18.42 -1.86
N GLU A 850 -35.56 -18.07 -0.59
CA GLU A 850 -36.78 -17.39 -0.14
C GLU A 850 -36.60 -15.86 -0.26
N PRO A 851 -37.67 -15.07 -0.49
CA PRO A 851 -37.57 -13.64 -0.74
C PRO A 851 -37.03 -12.93 0.50
N ILE A 852 -35.74 -12.61 0.42
CA ILE A 852 -35.00 -11.90 1.45
C ILE A 852 -35.53 -10.47 1.50
N SER A 853 -35.96 -10.00 2.68
CA SER A 853 -36.48 -8.64 2.85
C SER A 853 -35.47 -7.60 2.34
N ALA A 854 -35.98 -6.48 1.81
CA ALA A 854 -35.16 -5.38 1.24
C ALA A 854 -34.04 -4.88 2.17
N PHE A 855 -34.18 -5.13 3.49
CA PHE A 855 -33.24 -4.75 4.55
C PHE A 855 -31.93 -5.53 4.54
N THR A 856 -31.87 -6.73 3.99
CA THR A 856 -30.60 -7.49 3.93
C THR A 856 -29.57 -6.88 2.98
N ASN A 857 -30.01 -6.10 2.00
CA ASN A 857 -29.15 -5.35 1.09
C ASN A 857 -28.51 -4.11 1.73
N LEU A 858 -29.08 -3.57 2.82
CA LEU A 858 -28.49 -2.43 3.55
C LEU A 858 -27.17 -2.78 4.25
N PHE A 859 -26.96 -4.07 4.55
CA PHE A 859 -25.72 -4.60 5.09
C PHE A 859 -24.84 -5.26 4.02
N SER A 860 -25.10 -5.00 2.74
CA SER A 860 -24.24 -5.38 1.62
C SER A 860 -23.46 -4.17 1.11
N THR A 861 -22.82 -3.43 2.01
CA THR A 861 -21.81 -2.43 1.62
C THR A 861 -20.49 -3.12 1.30
N SER A 862 -20.49 -3.98 0.30
CA SER A 862 -19.27 -4.27 -0.44
C SER A 862 -19.63 -4.71 -1.86
N SER A 863 -19.52 -3.76 -2.77
CA SER A 863 -19.02 -4.02 -4.12
C SER A 863 -17.57 -4.52 -4.04
N VAL A 864 -17.33 -5.62 -3.35
CA VAL A 864 -16.04 -6.32 -3.26
C VAL A 864 -16.30 -7.79 -3.58
N SER A 865 -16.89 -8.01 -4.74
CA SER A 865 -16.71 -9.23 -5.52
C SER A 865 -15.62 -9.01 -6.58
N GLU A 866 -14.57 -8.25 -6.24
CA GLU A 866 -13.36 -8.14 -7.03
C GLU A 866 -12.27 -8.99 -6.36
N GLN A 867 -12.07 -10.18 -6.93
CA GLN A 867 -10.80 -10.92 -6.99
C GLN A 867 -9.91 -10.81 -5.74
N ILE A 868 -10.24 -11.57 -4.69
CA ILE A 868 -9.22 -12.03 -3.75
C ILE A 868 -8.39 -13.08 -4.50
N GLU A 869 -7.37 -12.65 -5.24
CA GLU A 869 -6.29 -13.55 -5.64
C GLU A 869 -5.75 -14.21 -4.36
N GLN A 870 -5.77 -15.54 -4.33
CA GLN A 870 -5.26 -16.32 -3.21
C GLN A 870 -3.75 -16.06 -3.07
N GLN A 871 -3.36 -15.09 -2.25
CA GLN A 871 -1.97 -14.97 -1.80
C GLN A 871 -1.75 -15.96 -0.66
N ASN A 872 -0.83 -16.91 -0.84
CA ASN A 872 -0.41 -17.87 0.18
C ASN A 872 0.18 -17.12 1.39
N SER A 873 -0.12 -17.59 2.61
CA SER A 873 0.45 -16.99 3.82
C SER A 873 1.98 -17.16 3.86
N LEU A 874 2.69 -16.35 4.67
CA LEU A 874 4.15 -16.51 4.80
C LEU A 874 4.50 -17.91 5.31
N LEU A 875 3.71 -18.46 6.24
CA LEU A 875 3.92 -19.80 6.75
C LEU A 875 3.70 -20.87 5.68
N GLU A 876 2.67 -20.72 4.82
CA GLU A 876 2.44 -21.60 3.67
C GLU A 876 3.63 -21.53 2.70
N LEU A 877 4.11 -20.33 2.37
CA LEU A 877 5.29 -20.15 1.50
C LEU A 877 6.56 -20.77 2.09
N VAL A 878 6.74 -20.72 3.41
CA VAL A 878 7.82 -21.41 4.11
C VAL A 878 7.64 -22.93 3.97
N MET A 879 6.45 -23.46 4.20
CA MET A 879 6.22 -24.92 4.10
C MET A 879 6.31 -25.44 2.65
N GLU A 880 6.05 -24.60 1.64
CA GLU A 880 6.19 -24.93 0.22
C GLU A 880 7.65 -24.95 -0.28
N GLN A 881 8.62 -24.48 0.52
CA GLN A 881 10.02 -24.51 0.11
C GLN A 881 10.56 -25.93 -0.01
N LYS A 882 11.39 -26.15 -1.03
CA LYS A 882 12.13 -27.40 -1.22
C LYS A 882 13.33 -27.44 -0.26
N PRO A 883 13.69 -28.63 0.26
CA PRO A 883 14.85 -28.76 1.13
C PRO A 883 16.13 -28.33 0.40
N ALA A 884 16.91 -27.47 1.06
CA ALA A 884 18.21 -27.03 0.58
C ALA A 884 19.23 -28.19 0.55
N ASN A 885 20.07 -28.20 -0.48
CA ASN A 885 21.19 -29.11 -0.64
C ASN A 885 22.36 -28.68 0.27
N GLY A 886 22.66 -29.47 1.30
CA GLY A 886 23.71 -29.18 2.28
C GLY A 886 25.10 -28.94 1.66
N HIS A 887 25.48 -29.70 0.62
CA HIS A 887 26.77 -29.50 -0.05
C HIS A 887 26.85 -28.16 -0.77
N LEU A 888 25.74 -27.72 -1.38
CA LEU A 888 25.67 -26.43 -2.04
C LEU A 888 25.70 -25.29 -1.01
N VAL A 889 25.05 -25.45 0.14
CA VAL A 889 25.09 -24.49 1.26
C VAL A 889 26.51 -24.36 1.80
N LEU A 890 27.19 -25.48 2.05
CA LEU A 890 28.61 -25.50 2.47
C LEU A 890 29.51 -24.81 1.43
N HIS A 891 29.25 -25.00 0.14
CA HIS A 891 30.00 -24.33 -0.92
C HIS A 891 29.85 -22.80 -0.87
N HIS A 892 28.65 -22.28 -0.60
CA HIS A 892 28.41 -20.85 -0.40
C HIS A 892 29.08 -20.31 0.87
N ASP A 893 29.05 -21.07 1.97
CA ASP A 893 29.71 -20.70 3.22
C ASP A 893 31.22 -20.49 3.03
N LYS A 894 31.89 -21.38 2.27
CA LYS A 894 33.31 -21.22 1.89
C LYS A 894 33.58 -19.88 1.19
N LEU A 895 32.73 -19.49 0.23
CA LEU A 895 32.86 -18.20 -0.46
C LEU A 895 32.67 -17.02 0.49
N ILE A 896 31.68 -17.09 1.39
CA ILE A 896 31.40 -16.03 2.36
C ILE A 896 32.55 -15.86 3.35
N LEU A 897 33.13 -16.95 3.84
CA LEU A 897 34.33 -16.90 4.70
C LEU A 897 35.53 -16.29 3.96
N ILE A 898 35.74 -16.63 2.69
CA ILE A 898 36.79 -16.00 1.86
C ILE A 898 36.53 -14.49 1.73
N LEU A 899 35.30 -14.09 1.41
CA LEU A 899 34.94 -12.67 1.30
C LEU A 899 35.12 -11.93 2.64
N TYR A 900 34.74 -12.56 3.76
CA TYR A 900 34.94 -12.04 5.10
C TYR A 900 36.43 -11.78 5.37
N TYR A 901 37.29 -12.77 5.14
CA TYR A 901 38.73 -12.63 5.37
C TYR A 901 39.38 -11.59 4.44
N LEU A 902 38.97 -11.52 3.17
CA LEU A 902 39.44 -10.50 2.25
C LEU A 902 39.07 -9.09 2.73
N MET A 903 37.83 -8.90 3.17
CA MET A 903 37.30 -7.63 3.67
C MET A 903 37.94 -7.22 5.01
N TYR A 904 37.95 -8.12 5.99
CA TYR A 904 38.44 -7.85 7.35
C TYR A 904 39.94 -7.53 7.39
N TYR A 905 40.77 -8.32 6.69
CA TYR A 905 42.23 -8.15 6.66
C TYR A 905 42.71 -7.29 5.48
N HIS A 906 41.81 -6.70 4.69
CA HIS A 906 42.10 -5.87 3.51
C HIS A 906 43.11 -6.47 2.52
N ILE A 907 42.96 -7.78 2.23
CA ILE A 907 43.90 -8.51 1.38
C ILE A 907 43.76 -8.05 -0.08
N LYS A 908 44.90 -7.79 -0.73
CA LYS A 908 44.97 -7.25 -2.10
C LYS A 908 45.37 -8.31 -3.12
N SER A 909 45.00 -8.08 -4.37
CA SER A 909 45.38 -8.88 -5.55
C SER A 909 44.85 -10.32 -5.52
N ILE A 910 43.68 -10.54 -4.92
CA ILE A 910 43.03 -11.84 -4.86
C ILE A 910 41.64 -11.72 -5.48
N ARG A 911 41.36 -12.64 -6.41
CA ARG A 911 40.05 -12.78 -7.06
C ARG A 911 39.34 -14.00 -6.49
N PRO A 912 38.20 -13.86 -5.81
CA PRO A 912 37.52 -14.97 -5.13
C PRO A 912 37.29 -16.18 -6.03
N TYR A 913 36.85 -15.98 -7.28
CA TYR A 913 36.57 -17.09 -8.20
C TYR A 913 37.83 -17.84 -8.64
N SER A 914 39.02 -17.24 -8.53
CA SER A 914 40.27 -17.93 -8.87
C SER A 914 40.63 -19.09 -7.93
N LEU A 915 39.96 -19.19 -6.78
CA LEU A 915 40.12 -20.26 -5.79
C LEU A 915 39.17 -21.45 -6.04
N PHE A 916 38.28 -21.34 -7.03
CA PHE A 916 37.30 -22.36 -7.39
C PHE A 916 37.51 -22.82 -8.83
N ASP A 917 37.12 -24.06 -9.09
CA ASP A 917 37.12 -24.62 -10.44
C ASP A 917 35.90 -24.14 -11.23
N SER A 918 35.88 -24.41 -12.54
CA SER A 918 34.76 -23.98 -13.39
C SER A 918 33.41 -24.48 -12.89
N LYS A 919 33.33 -25.73 -12.42
CA LYS A 919 32.08 -26.31 -11.91
C LYS A 919 31.65 -25.65 -10.59
N GLY A 920 32.58 -25.44 -9.67
CA GLY A 920 32.32 -24.71 -8.43
C GLY A 920 31.89 -23.26 -8.67
N ILE A 921 32.44 -22.58 -9.67
CA ILE A 921 32.00 -21.22 -10.04
C ILE A 921 30.56 -21.23 -10.56
N HIS A 922 30.20 -22.21 -11.40
CA HIS A 922 28.83 -22.35 -11.92
C HIS A 922 27.80 -22.78 -10.87
N ALA A 923 28.24 -23.37 -9.77
CA ALA A 923 27.37 -23.73 -8.64
C ALA A 923 26.99 -22.50 -7.78
N PHE A 924 27.77 -21.41 -7.80
CA PHE A 924 27.45 -20.25 -6.97
C PHE A 924 26.17 -19.57 -7.41
N PHE A 925 25.36 -19.23 -6.41
CA PHE A 925 24.10 -18.51 -6.55
C PHE A 925 23.11 -19.21 -7.48
N THR A 926 23.15 -20.53 -7.61
CA THR A 926 22.00 -21.31 -8.09
C THR A 926 20.95 -21.44 -6.98
N ASP A 927 19.80 -22.03 -7.28
CA ASP A 927 18.80 -22.27 -6.24
C ASP A 927 19.29 -23.30 -5.23
N LEU A 928 19.07 -23.06 -3.93
CA LEU A 928 19.70 -23.88 -2.88
C LEU A 928 19.23 -25.35 -2.90
N TYR A 929 18.08 -25.65 -3.48
CA TYR A 929 17.58 -27.02 -3.68
C TYR A 929 18.19 -27.72 -4.91
N SER A 930 19.04 -27.04 -5.69
CA SER A 930 19.68 -27.62 -6.88
C SER A 930 20.83 -28.56 -6.53
N HIS A 931 21.15 -29.47 -7.44
CA HIS A 931 22.26 -30.42 -7.32
C HIS A 931 23.33 -30.19 -8.41
N PRO A 932 24.01 -29.03 -8.42
CA PRO A 932 25.13 -28.81 -9.32
C PRO A 932 26.28 -29.76 -8.96
N LEU A 933 27.04 -30.22 -9.97
CA LEU A 933 28.24 -31.00 -9.74
C LEU A 933 29.30 -30.13 -9.07
N VAL A 934 29.52 -30.33 -7.77
CA VAL A 934 30.69 -29.81 -7.05
C VAL A 934 31.64 -31.00 -6.90
N THR A 935 32.79 -30.96 -7.57
CA THR A 935 33.76 -32.06 -7.54
C THR A 935 34.83 -31.86 -6.49
N ASP A 936 35.19 -32.94 -5.80
CA ASP A 936 36.34 -32.99 -4.88
C ASP A 936 37.69 -33.12 -5.61
N ASP A 937 37.67 -33.34 -6.93
CA ASP A 937 38.88 -33.36 -7.74
C ASP A 937 39.34 -31.94 -8.07
N VAL A 938 40.45 -31.51 -7.46
CA VAL A 938 41.02 -30.17 -7.62
C VAL A 938 42.24 -30.22 -8.53
N ASP A 939 42.22 -29.46 -9.62
CA ASP A 939 43.40 -29.24 -10.48
C ASP A 939 44.57 -28.72 -9.64
N GLY A 940 45.78 -29.25 -9.85
CA GLY A 940 46.99 -28.84 -9.14
C GLY A 940 47.24 -27.33 -9.24
N ALA A 941 46.84 -26.68 -10.35
CA ALA A 941 46.92 -25.23 -10.48
C ALA A 941 46.01 -24.47 -9.50
N ILE A 942 44.80 -24.98 -9.23
CA ILE A 942 43.86 -24.40 -8.27
C ILE A 942 44.31 -24.69 -6.84
N SER A 943 44.76 -25.92 -6.57
CA SER A 943 45.32 -26.30 -5.27
C SER A 943 46.49 -25.39 -4.87
N ASN A 944 47.41 -25.11 -5.79
CA ASN A 944 48.51 -24.16 -5.58
C ASN A 944 48.01 -22.73 -5.29
N LYS A 945 46.99 -22.25 -6.01
CA LYS A 945 46.39 -20.93 -5.73
C LYS A 945 45.75 -20.86 -4.34
N ARG A 946 45.08 -21.95 -3.90
CA ARG A 946 44.50 -22.05 -2.55
C ARG A 946 45.58 -22.04 -1.48
N GLN A 947 46.66 -22.81 -1.65
CA GLN A 947 47.82 -22.78 -0.75
C GLN A 947 48.42 -21.37 -0.61
N LEU A 948 48.66 -20.71 -1.74
CA LEU A 948 49.18 -19.34 -1.75
C LEU A 948 48.23 -18.34 -1.09
N PHE A 949 46.91 -18.51 -1.26
CA PHE A 949 45.92 -17.69 -0.58
C PHE A 949 46.00 -17.85 0.95
N PHE A 950 45.99 -19.07 1.47
CA PHE A 950 46.07 -19.31 2.91
C PHE A 950 47.40 -18.87 3.51
N ALA A 951 48.53 -19.10 2.83
CA ALA A 951 49.83 -18.60 3.26
C ALA A 951 49.84 -17.07 3.35
N ARG A 952 49.26 -16.40 2.33
CA ARG A 952 49.14 -14.94 2.31
C ARG A 952 48.19 -14.41 3.38
N LEU A 953 47.06 -15.07 3.61
CA LEU A 953 46.12 -14.75 4.67
C LEU A 953 46.82 -14.79 6.03
N LEU A 954 47.52 -15.89 6.34
CA LEU A 954 48.29 -16.01 7.58
C LEU A 954 49.35 -14.91 7.71
N ASN A 955 50.13 -14.64 6.65
CA ASN A 955 51.09 -13.53 6.67
C ASN A 955 50.42 -12.20 7.03
N THR A 956 49.28 -11.88 6.40
CA THR A 956 48.56 -10.62 6.67
C THR A 956 47.99 -10.54 8.09
N ILE A 957 47.55 -11.67 8.65
CA ILE A 957 47.04 -11.73 10.03
C ILE A 957 48.16 -11.41 11.02
N PHE A 958 49.32 -12.04 10.85
CA PHE A 958 50.49 -11.79 11.71
C PHE A 958 51.06 -10.38 11.52
N GLU A 959 51.08 -9.84 10.30
CA GLU A 959 51.52 -8.47 10.03
C GLU A 959 50.63 -7.40 10.68
N GLN A 960 49.32 -7.67 10.81
CA GLN A 960 48.34 -6.75 11.39
C GLN A 960 48.11 -6.98 12.89
N HIS A 961 48.68 -8.04 13.47
CA HIS A 961 48.52 -8.36 14.88
C HIS A 961 49.42 -7.44 15.75
N ASP A 962 48.85 -6.85 16.80
CA ASP A 962 49.62 -6.04 17.75
C ASP A 962 50.53 -6.95 18.60
N ASN A 963 51.83 -6.64 18.64
CA ASN A 963 52.85 -7.41 19.39
C ASN A 963 52.60 -7.49 20.91
N THR A 964 51.59 -6.80 21.45
CA THR A 964 51.25 -6.73 22.88
C THR A 964 50.17 -7.74 23.31
N GLN A 965 49.48 -8.41 22.37
CA GLN A 965 48.42 -9.39 22.68
C GLN A 965 48.87 -10.83 22.38
N GLN A 966 48.31 -11.81 23.09
CA GLN A 966 48.46 -13.23 22.76
C GLN A 966 47.67 -13.54 21.48
N PHE A 967 48.28 -14.30 20.56
CA PHE A 967 47.62 -14.72 19.33
C PHE A 967 46.43 -15.65 19.63
N ASP A 968 45.25 -15.34 19.09
CA ASP A 968 44.04 -16.16 19.30
C ASP A 968 44.10 -17.45 18.46
N GLU A 969 44.36 -18.58 19.11
CA GLU A 969 44.44 -19.91 18.49
C GLU A 969 43.15 -20.27 17.72
N LYS A 970 41.99 -19.74 18.12
CA LYS A 970 40.71 -19.99 17.44
C LYS A 970 40.67 -19.47 16.00
N ILE A 971 41.43 -18.41 15.71
CA ILE A 971 41.53 -17.87 14.34
C ILE A 971 42.23 -18.90 13.45
N PHE A 972 43.30 -19.51 13.94
CA PHE A 972 44.02 -20.54 13.21
C PHE A 972 43.15 -21.79 13.01
N ASP A 973 42.41 -22.23 14.02
CA ASP A 973 41.49 -23.38 13.89
C ASP A 973 40.45 -23.18 12.79
N ASN A 974 39.87 -21.97 12.67
CA ASN A 974 38.93 -21.63 11.61
C ASN A 974 39.59 -21.64 10.22
N ILE A 975 40.82 -21.15 10.10
CA ILE A 975 41.59 -21.18 8.84
C ILE A 975 41.93 -22.61 8.44
N VAL A 976 42.35 -23.44 9.40
CA VAL A 976 42.63 -24.86 9.17
C VAL A 976 41.36 -25.56 8.70
N ARG A 977 40.22 -25.36 9.38
CA ARG A 977 38.92 -25.92 8.97
C ARG A 977 38.53 -25.50 7.55
N LEU A 978 38.62 -24.20 7.23
CA LEU A 978 38.31 -23.72 5.89
C LEU A 978 39.27 -24.30 4.85
N SER A 979 40.55 -24.45 5.19
CA SER A 979 41.55 -25.00 4.28
C SER A 979 41.38 -26.49 4.03
N THR A 980 40.97 -27.27 5.04
CA THR A 980 40.62 -28.68 4.89
C THR A 980 39.37 -28.83 4.03
N ASP A 981 38.36 -27.98 4.25
CA ASP A 981 37.14 -27.97 3.44
C ASP A 981 37.39 -27.54 1.98
N MET A 982 38.49 -26.81 1.75
CA MET A 982 38.99 -26.41 0.43
C MET A 982 40.04 -27.39 -0.13
N LEU A 983 40.20 -28.57 0.48
CA LEU A 983 41.10 -29.64 0.05
C LEU A 983 42.56 -29.18 -0.13
N VAL A 984 43.01 -28.30 0.76
CA VAL A 984 44.40 -27.87 0.83
C VAL A 984 45.17 -28.76 1.80
N ASP A 985 46.43 -29.04 1.48
CA ASP A 985 47.32 -29.75 2.40
C ASP A 985 47.43 -29.02 3.74
N HIS A 986 46.81 -29.60 4.76
CA HIS A 986 46.77 -29.08 6.12
C HIS A 986 48.18 -29.05 6.75
N GLU A 987 49.09 -29.94 6.35
CA GLU A 987 50.46 -29.91 6.85
C GLU A 987 51.23 -28.71 6.31
N TYR A 988 51.06 -28.39 5.02
CA TYR A 988 51.67 -27.21 4.42
C TYR A 988 51.28 -25.93 5.16
N ILE A 989 49.99 -25.75 5.44
CA ILE A 989 49.47 -24.58 6.16
C ILE A 989 49.99 -24.55 7.60
N ARG A 990 50.01 -25.69 8.29
CA ARG A 990 50.53 -25.79 9.66
C ARG A 990 52.04 -25.52 9.75
N ARG A 991 52.84 -26.00 8.79
CA ARG A 991 54.27 -25.67 8.68
C ARG A 991 54.50 -24.16 8.47
N HIS A 992 53.70 -23.55 7.60
CA HIS A 992 53.74 -22.11 7.35
C HIS A 992 53.33 -21.30 8.59
N TYR A 993 52.31 -21.75 9.33
CA TYR A 993 51.89 -21.14 10.59
C TYR A 993 52.99 -21.19 11.66
N ILE A 994 53.64 -22.35 11.86
CA ILE A 994 54.77 -22.47 12.80
C ILE A 994 55.93 -21.55 12.38
N SER A 995 56.21 -21.49 11.08
CA SER A 995 57.20 -20.57 10.52
C SER A 995 56.88 -19.11 10.90
N LEU A 996 55.62 -18.69 10.80
CA LEU A 996 55.19 -17.34 11.22
C LEU A 996 55.25 -17.13 12.74
N LEU A 997 54.87 -18.13 13.55
CA LEU A 997 55.00 -18.03 15.00
C LEU A 997 56.46 -17.75 15.40
N TYR A 998 57.43 -18.44 14.79
CA TYR A 998 58.84 -18.11 14.97
C TYR A 998 59.21 -16.74 14.37
N ALA A 999 58.74 -16.36 13.18
CA ALA A 999 59.07 -15.04 12.63
C ALA A 999 58.63 -13.86 13.54
N TYR A 1000 57.52 -14.04 14.29
CA TYR A 1000 56.91 -13.03 15.16
C TYR A 1000 57.13 -13.26 16.68
N ASN A 1001 58.07 -14.12 17.07
CA ASN A 1001 58.48 -14.35 18.47
C ASN A 1001 57.48 -15.07 19.38
N TYR A 1002 56.57 -15.86 18.82
CA TYR A 1002 55.67 -16.76 19.55
C TYR A 1002 56.26 -18.17 19.69
N ASP A 1003 57.55 -18.26 20.06
CA ASP A 1003 58.34 -19.50 20.07
C ASP A 1003 57.74 -20.59 20.97
N SER A 1004 57.13 -20.22 22.11
CA SER A 1004 56.47 -21.18 23.01
C SER A 1004 55.26 -21.86 22.38
N LEU A 1005 54.43 -21.10 21.64
CA LEU A 1005 53.30 -21.64 20.89
C LEU A 1005 53.77 -22.47 19.70
N ALA A 1006 54.83 -22.01 19.00
CA ALA A 1006 55.42 -22.74 17.89
C ALA A 1006 55.87 -24.15 18.33
N ILE A 1007 56.57 -24.25 19.46
CA ILE A 1007 57.04 -25.51 20.05
C ILE A 1007 55.89 -26.49 20.31
N ASN A 1008 54.73 -26.00 20.77
CA ASN A 1008 53.57 -26.83 21.04
C ASN A 1008 52.99 -27.43 19.73
N GLU A 1009 52.91 -26.63 18.68
CA GLU A 1009 52.39 -27.03 17.37
C GLU A 1009 53.34 -27.94 16.58
N GLU A 1010 54.66 -27.82 16.78
CA GLU A 1010 55.67 -28.69 16.11
C GLU A 1010 55.41 -30.19 16.33
N ASN A 1011 54.88 -30.55 17.50
CA ASN A 1011 54.58 -31.94 17.84
C ASN A 1011 53.47 -32.55 16.96
N ARG A 1012 52.66 -31.70 16.30
CA ARG A 1012 51.54 -32.09 15.44
C ARG A 1012 51.92 -32.22 13.96
N ILE A 1013 53.21 -32.12 13.62
CA ILE A 1013 53.73 -32.23 12.25
C ILE A 1013 54.42 -33.59 12.04
N TYR A 1014 54.05 -34.28 10.95
CA TYR A 1014 54.69 -35.52 10.53
C TYR A 1014 55.99 -35.26 9.74
N ASP A 1015 55.95 -34.40 8.70
CA ASP A 1015 57.16 -34.03 7.93
C ASP A 1015 58.02 -32.97 8.63
N ARG A 1016 58.80 -33.42 9.61
CA ARG A 1016 59.74 -32.58 10.37
C ARG A 1016 60.94 -32.12 9.55
N GLN A 1017 61.29 -32.82 8.47
CA GLN A 1017 62.44 -32.45 7.63
C GLN A 1017 62.10 -31.21 6.79
N ALA A 1018 60.93 -31.19 6.14
CA ALA A 1018 60.47 -30.02 5.40
C ALA A 1018 60.29 -28.80 6.33
N LEU A 1019 59.80 -29.01 7.54
CA LEU A 1019 59.71 -27.95 8.56
C LEU A 1019 61.11 -27.42 8.92
N ALA A 1020 62.09 -28.30 9.16
CA ALA A 1020 63.46 -27.90 9.51
C ALA A 1020 64.09 -26.98 8.45
N PHE A 1021 63.87 -27.29 7.16
CA PHE A 1021 64.35 -26.45 6.06
C PHE A 1021 63.71 -25.06 6.05
N GLN A 1022 62.41 -24.96 6.34
CA GLN A 1022 61.70 -23.67 6.44
C GLN A 1022 62.15 -22.87 7.67
N LEU A 1023 62.33 -23.53 8.82
CA LEU A 1023 62.81 -22.90 10.04
C LEU A 1023 64.26 -22.45 9.94
N LEU A 1024 65.11 -23.16 9.19
CA LEU A 1024 66.49 -22.74 8.93
C LEU A 1024 66.55 -21.36 8.27
N ILE A 1025 65.65 -21.08 7.33
CA ILE A 1025 65.50 -19.77 6.69
C ILE A 1025 65.15 -18.69 7.71
N ILE A 1026 64.18 -18.96 8.61
CA ILE A 1026 63.76 -17.99 9.63
C ILE A 1026 64.87 -17.75 10.67
N ALA A 1027 65.58 -18.79 11.09
CA ALA A 1027 66.73 -18.65 11.97
C ALA A 1027 67.83 -17.79 11.33
N GLY A 1028 68.09 -17.98 10.02
CA GLY A 1028 68.99 -17.13 9.24
C GLY A 1028 68.53 -15.68 9.16
N LEU A 1029 67.23 -15.44 8.93
CA LEU A 1029 66.66 -14.08 8.91
C LEU A 1029 66.72 -13.39 10.28
N ARG A 1030 66.41 -14.09 11.38
CA ARG A 1030 66.56 -13.61 12.76
C ARG A 1030 68.00 -13.22 13.08
N LEU A 1031 68.95 -14.08 12.68
CA LEU A 1031 70.37 -13.85 12.86
C LEU A 1031 70.87 -12.67 12.02
N ASN A 1032 70.45 -12.57 10.77
CA ASN A 1032 70.81 -11.44 9.90
C ASN A 1032 70.25 -10.11 10.42
N TYR A 1033 69.01 -10.11 10.92
CA TYR A 1033 68.40 -8.95 11.56
C TYR A 1033 69.21 -8.48 12.79
N LEU A 1034 69.73 -9.39 13.62
CA LEU A 1034 70.60 -9.01 14.75
C LEU A 1034 71.99 -8.51 14.31
N ILE A 1035 72.54 -9.06 13.21
CA ILE A 1035 73.82 -8.61 12.65
C ILE A 1035 73.69 -7.21 12.03
N GLU A 1036 72.55 -6.92 11.38
CA GLU A 1036 72.24 -5.62 10.77
C GLU A 1036 71.74 -4.59 11.80
N GLY A 1037 70.95 -5.00 12.79
CA GLY A 1037 70.42 -4.15 13.87
C GLY A 1037 71.46 -3.65 14.88
N ASN A 1038 72.67 -4.24 14.90
CA ASN A 1038 73.83 -3.69 15.62
C ASN A 1038 74.51 -2.51 14.88
N ILE A 1039 73.84 -1.95 13.86
CA ILE A 1039 74.22 -0.77 13.10
C ILE A 1039 73.19 0.33 13.40
N ASP A 1040 73.40 1.08 14.49
CA ASP A 1040 72.56 2.25 14.79
C ASP A 1040 72.66 3.28 13.64
N ALA A 1041 71.50 3.73 13.15
CA ALA A 1041 71.36 4.61 11.99
C ALA A 1041 71.90 6.04 12.17
N THR A 1042 72.65 6.34 13.23
CA THR A 1042 73.19 7.69 13.49
C THR A 1042 74.67 7.76 13.86
N THR A 1043 75.40 6.65 13.92
CA THR A 1043 76.85 6.69 14.17
C THR A 1043 77.59 5.61 13.39
N LYS A 1044 78.85 5.91 13.03
CA LYS A 1044 79.78 5.05 12.28
C LYS A 1044 79.64 3.57 12.65
N MET A 1045 79.53 2.73 11.62
CA MET A 1045 79.69 1.26 11.62
C MET A 1045 80.50 0.79 12.84
N SER A 1046 79.84 0.17 13.83
CA SER A 1046 80.51 -0.22 15.07
C SER A 1046 81.66 -1.19 14.74
N SER A 1047 82.82 -1.04 15.39
CA SER A 1047 83.97 -1.95 15.20
C SER A 1047 83.59 -3.42 15.43
N LYS A 1048 82.61 -3.69 16.30
CA LYS A 1048 82.01 -5.01 16.53
C LYS A 1048 81.27 -5.60 15.32
N SER A 1049 80.51 -4.80 14.57
CA SER A 1049 79.80 -5.28 13.37
C SER A 1049 80.75 -5.69 12.23
N LEU A 1050 81.89 -5.00 12.10
CA LEU A 1050 82.99 -5.31 11.18
C LEU A 1050 83.74 -6.58 11.61
N GLU A 1051 84.03 -6.75 12.90
CA GLU A 1051 84.66 -7.95 13.46
C GLU A 1051 83.79 -9.21 13.29
N VAL A 1052 82.48 -9.09 13.52
CA VAL A 1052 81.54 -10.21 13.32
C VAL A 1052 81.49 -10.58 11.84
N ARG A 1053 81.38 -9.61 10.93
CA ARG A 1053 81.39 -9.86 9.48
C ARG A 1053 82.71 -10.41 8.92
N ALA A 1054 83.83 -10.20 9.62
CA ALA A 1054 85.14 -10.74 9.25
C ALA A 1054 85.31 -12.22 9.65
N LYS A 1055 84.50 -12.73 10.59
CA LYS A 1055 84.56 -14.11 11.10
C LYS A 1055 83.52 -15.06 10.49
N ILE A 1056 82.56 -14.53 9.74
CA ILE A 1056 81.56 -15.33 9.02
C ILE A 1056 82.22 -15.98 7.80
N SER A 1057 81.98 -17.29 7.59
CA SER A 1057 82.41 -18.01 6.40
C SER A 1057 81.88 -17.33 5.13
N SER A 1058 82.63 -17.43 4.02
CA SER A 1058 82.20 -16.86 2.75
C SER A 1058 80.85 -17.43 2.28
N THR A 1059 80.61 -18.72 2.54
CA THR A 1059 79.38 -19.46 2.28
C THR A 1059 78.18 -18.94 3.09
N LEU A 1060 78.30 -18.84 4.42
CA LEU A 1060 77.22 -18.34 5.28
C LEU A 1060 76.89 -16.88 4.96
N LYS A 1061 77.91 -16.06 4.66
CA LYS A 1061 77.73 -14.66 4.28
C LYS A 1061 76.96 -14.51 2.96
N THR A 1062 77.30 -15.28 1.93
CA THR A 1062 76.54 -15.29 0.66
C THR A 1062 75.11 -15.78 0.84
N TRP A 1063 74.90 -16.75 1.73
CA TRP A 1063 73.57 -17.28 2.00
C TRP A 1063 72.70 -16.27 2.75
N LEU A 1064 73.17 -15.70 3.87
CA LEU A 1064 72.42 -14.70 4.65
C LEU A 1064 72.05 -13.47 3.81
N THR A 1065 72.95 -13.00 2.94
CA THR A 1065 72.67 -11.88 2.02
C THR A 1065 71.64 -12.26 0.95
N SER A 1066 71.61 -13.51 0.49
CA SER A 1066 70.60 -13.98 -0.45
C SER A 1066 69.19 -14.08 0.17
N LEU A 1067 69.08 -14.40 1.47
CA LEU A 1067 67.80 -14.57 2.16
C LEU A 1067 66.95 -13.29 2.16
N VAL A 1068 67.57 -12.13 2.34
CA VAL A 1068 66.89 -10.82 2.36
C VAL A 1068 66.22 -10.50 1.01
N THR A 1069 66.71 -11.10 -0.08
CA THR A 1069 66.18 -10.87 -1.43
C THR A 1069 65.21 -11.94 -1.92
N LEU A 1070 65.23 -13.13 -1.32
CA LEU A 1070 64.52 -14.32 -1.83
C LEU A 1070 63.28 -14.69 -1.04
N VAL A 1071 63.08 -14.13 0.17
CA VAL A 1071 62.07 -14.61 1.11
C VAL A 1071 61.25 -13.46 1.68
N ASP A 1072 59.93 -13.55 1.54
CA ASP A 1072 58.96 -12.52 1.99
C ASP A 1072 58.60 -12.58 3.49
N TYR A 1073 59.48 -13.13 4.35
CA TYR A 1073 59.25 -13.13 5.80
C TYR A 1073 59.75 -11.83 6.45
N LYS A 1074 58.87 -11.16 7.17
CA LYS A 1074 59.24 -10.09 8.11
C LYS A 1074 59.49 -10.71 9.47
N VAL A 1075 60.67 -10.47 10.02
CA VAL A 1075 61.10 -11.03 11.30
C VAL A 1075 61.18 -9.92 12.35
N GLN A 1076 60.70 -10.20 13.56
CA GLN A 1076 60.76 -9.29 14.71
C GLN A 1076 62.08 -9.45 15.50
N PRO A 1077 62.54 -8.40 16.24
CA PRO A 1077 63.73 -8.50 17.08
C PRO A 1077 63.58 -9.59 18.15
N CYS A 1078 64.54 -10.49 18.28
CA CYS A 1078 64.51 -11.62 19.21
C CYS A 1078 65.82 -11.77 19.99
N SER A 1079 65.80 -12.52 21.10
CA SER A 1079 66.99 -12.77 21.91
C SER A 1079 67.90 -13.84 21.27
N LEU A 1080 69.21 -13.75 21.55
CA LEU A 1080 70.18 -14.77 21.15
C LEU A 1080 69.88 -16.15 21.77
N ASP A 1081 69.20 -16.19 22.92
CA ASP A 1081 68.71 -17.44 23.54
C ASP A 1081 67.64 -18.12 22.68
N ALA A 1082 66.66 -17.36 22.17
CA ALA A 1082 65.60 -17.88 21.31
C ALA A 1082 66.14 -18.44 19.97
N ILE A 1083 67.14 -17.75 19.38
CA ILE A 1083 67.79 -18.24 18.16
C ILE A 1083 68.56 -19.53 18.43
N GLN A 1084 69.25 -19.63 19.57
CA GLN A 1084 69.98 -20.85 19.93
C GLN A 1084 69.03 -22.03 20.15
N THR A 1085 67.93 -21.87 20.89
CA THR A 1085 66.93 -22.94 21.08
C THR A 1085 66.26 -23.35 19.78
N MET A 1086 66.02 -22.41 18.87
CA MET A 1086 65.48 -22.73 17.55
C MET A 1086 66.48 -23.55 16.71
N LEU A 1087 67.75 -23.12 16.65
CA LEU A 1087 68.79 -23.82 15.89
C LEU A 1087 69.11 -25.22 16.43
N THR A 1088 69.08 -25.42 17.75
CA THR A 1088 69.27 -26.77 18.32
C THR A 1088 68.14 -27.72 17.95
N ARG A 1089 66.90 -27.24 17.88
CA ARG A 1089 65.75 -28.03 17.39
C ARG A 1089 65.88 -28.34 15.90
N ILE A 1090 66.24 -27.36 15.08
CA ILE A 1090 66.47 -27.54 13.63
C ILE A 1090 67.54 -28.62 13.39
N ALA A 1091 68.65 -28.59 14.15
CA ALA A 1091 69.72 -29.58 14.04
C ALA A 1091 69.25 -31.01 14.34
N CYS A 1092 68.27 -31.20 15.24
CA CYS A 1092 67.67 -32.50 15.53
C CYS A 1092 66.78 -33.02 14.39
N TYR A 1093 66.24 -32.14 13.54
CA TYR A 1093 65.31 -32.49 12.46
C TYR A 1093 65.97 -32.60 11.08
N LEU A 1094 67.19 -32.06 10.90
CA LEU A 1094 67.92 -32.12 9.63
C LEU A 1094 68.49 -33.53 9.37
N PRO A 1095 68.33 -34.07 8.15
CA PRO A 1095 68.91 -35.35 7.79
C PRO A 1095 70.43 -35.27 7.64
N GLN A 1096 71.16 -36.28 8.15
CA GLN A 1096 72.62 -36.37 8.06
C GLN A 1096 73.17 -36.44 6.61
N THR A 1097 72.29 -36.68 5.64
CA THR A 1097 72.64 -36.80 4.21
C THR A 1097 72.78 -35.46 3.49
N ASN A 1098 72.12 -34.39 3.95
CA ASN A 1098 72.23 -33.04 3.36
C ASN A 1098 73.30 -32.21 4.08
N LEU A 1099 74.56 -32.56 3.82
CA LEU A 1099 75.74 -31.95 4.45
C LEU A 1099 75.76 -30.41 4.35
N SER A 1100 75.28 -29.81 3.26
CA SER A 1100 75.31 -28.34 3.09
C SER A 1100 74.42 -27.59 4.08
N GLN A 1101 73.22 -28.07 4.36
CA GLN A 1101 72.28 -27.42 5.28
C GLN A 1101 72.60 -27.70 6.75
N SER A 1102 73.07 -28.91 7.05
CA SER A 1102 73.57 -29.27 8.38
C SER A 1102 74.82 -28.46 8.75
N ASN A 1103 75.73 -28.24 7.78
CA ASN A 1103 76.88 -27.36 7.97
C ASN A 1103 76.46 -25.90 8.20
N LEU A 1104 75.49 -25.38 7.45
CA LEU A 1104 74.94 -24.02 7.67
C LEU A 1104 74.33 -23.88 9.07
N ALA A 1105 73.55 -24.86 9.53
CA ALA A 1105 72.97 -24.85 10.87
C ALA A 1105 74.06 -24.86 11.96
N GLN A 1106 75.11 -25.66 11.79
CA GLN A 1106 76.23 -25.73 12.73
C GLN A 1106 77.05 -24.43 12.75
N GLU A 1107 77.37 -23.86 11.58
CA GLU A 1107 78.05 -22.56 11.46
C GLU A 1107 77.23 -21.44 12.15
N MET A 1108 75.90 -21.46 12.03
CA MET A 1108 75.03 -20.50 12.72
C MET A 1108 75.03 -20.70 14.24
N ILE A 1109 75.04 -21.94 14.75
CA ILE A 1109 75.14 -22.23 16.20
C ILE A 1109 76.47 -21.72 16.76
N GLU A 1110 77.58 -21.96 16.05
CA GLU A 1110 78.90 -21.45 16.42
C GLU A 1110 78.93 -19.92 16.43
N LEU A 1111 78.30 -19.26 15.45
CA LEU A 1111 78.18 -17.81 15.41
C LEU A 1111 77.36 -17.26 16.59
N VAL A 1112 76.22 -17.88 16.92
CA VAL A 1112 75.38 -17.45 18.06
C VAL A 1112 76.13 -17.61 19.39
N ASN A 1113 76.85 -18.72 19.58
CA ASN A 1113 77.69 -18.94 20.76
C ASN A 1113 78.84 -17.94 20.85
N HIS A 1114 79.39 -17.51 19.71
CA HIS A 1114 80.39 -16.45 19.64
C HIS A 1114 79.79 -15.10 20.02
N LEU A 1115 78.63 -14.73 19.47
CA LEU A 1115 77.94 -13.47 19.76
C LEU A 1115 77.48 -13.34 21.23
N LYS A 1116 77.33 -14.46 21.95
CA LYS A 1116 77.06 -14.49 23.40
C LYS A 1116 78.29 -14.31 24.27
N ARG A 1117 79.49 -14.64 23.76
CA ARG A 1117 80.77 -14.48 24.46
C ARG A 1117 81.32 -13.08 24.25
#